data_AF-A0A0F2RRW9-F1
#
_entry.id   AF-A0A0F2RRW9-F1
#
_cell.length_a   1.000
_cell.length_b   1.000
_cell.length_c   1.000
_cell.angle_alpha   90.00
_cell.angle_beta   90.00
_cell.angle_gamma   90.00
#
_symmetry.space_group_name_H-M   'P 1'
#
loop_
_entity.id
_entity.type
_entity.pdbx_description
1 polymer ?
#
loop_
_entity_poly.entity_id
_entity_poly.type
_entity_poly.pdbx_seq_one_letter_code
_entity_poly.pdbx_strand_id
1 'polypeptide(L)'
;MEQLCLKSFVDKGQRITLFGYEGIPNLPDGVIFRDGREIIDTDDFIKYEQKNSYALFADLFRLHMIHKCPGMIWVDTDVYCHSPMTYDSDYVFGYELPGEHRVNNAVLGLPADSEMLARMLEFTSDRYAIAPFLPRKRQEMMRKQADKGKPVHVSQQPWGVWGPMMVTHYVHALGLEAHVQPLNAFYPITFPERFKFMRRADLAAGLITKETTALHLWASNKRQLGTLHNGLPPKGSYLEMLVQEHGINPALAPIKGRGNTTFDGALIDELDLETVSSAADLTGHARSFMLALHHKFDCDLQVINCNRRGKFKADDEGWLEGYITFLVENDVSRDRIQIIRDDKDLRPVDVLCNLSGFGDRLSVPFLQKFLERCMHSDSRVFMDVRKGSGAFPFLKAFGTNITISKREEEGHEITRIRVQAKAPEVNSGGDTWDHIALQLAGTEGWYRAGPNGHSFLYMPRDPDILVVTFDNLDIAMTKREDRRPWGYNFIKDQGWSMLGVLAGGWTWYREPWVCEQFDALQQEGFFKKFKRVVFYGASMGGYAACAFAPAAPGCDVVAISPQSTVDKSIVPWETRYKTVWDRDFSGKYGDAAQVSAAAHRVSILYDPYEPLDAQHAARFSNANVAHLRAPLLGHRLGSSLNQMGILSPIILGALNGTLTPQEYYRLLRARRNLPRYQRELFKRAVEKGHTKLARSLASHILEQNPNRAIRIGLEALTTD
;
A
#
# COMPACT_ATOMS: atom_id res chain seq x y z
N MET A 1 7.40 0.21 -17.28
CA MET A 1 7.95 0.10 -18.66
C MET A 1 7.00 -0.72 -19.53
N GLU A 2 6.56 -1.88 -19.06
CA GLU A 2 5.60 -2.75 -19.76
C GLU A 2 4.26 -2.05 -19.98
N GLN A 3 3.75 -1.34 -18.97
CA GLN A 3 2.55 -0.50 -19.15
C GLN A 3 2.72 0.53 -20.26
N LEU A 4 3.88 1.20 -20.34
CA LEU A 4 4.17 2.17 -21.41
C LEU A 4 4.14 1.49 -22.79
N CYS A 5 4.80 0.33 -22.92
CA CYS A 5 4.83 -0.45 -24.15
C CYS A 5 3.42 -0.88 -24.58
N LEU A 6 2.65 -1.51 -23.69
CA LEU A 6 1.29 -1.96 -24.03
C LEU A 6 0.35 -0.79 -24.35
N LYS A 7 0.40 0.28 -23.55
CA LYS A 7 -0.41 1.49 -23.75
C LYS A 7 -0.08 2.19 -25.08
N SER A 8 1.19 2.16 -25.51
CA SER A 8 1.57 2.75 -26.80
C SER A 8 0.86 2.10 -27.99
N PHE A 9 0.66 0.78 -28.00
CA PHE A 9 -0.12 0.13 -29.07
C PHE A 9 -1.57 0.62 -29.08
N VAL A 10 -2.21 0.66 -27.91
CA VAL A 10 -3.59 1.15 -27.78
C VAL A 10 -3.71 2.59 -28.28
N ASP A 11 -2.80 3.47 -27.87
CA ASP A 11 -2.83 4.89 -28.22
C ASP A 11 -2.54 5.16 -29.71
N LYS A 12 -1.81 4.28 -30.37
CA LYS A 12 -1.62 4.31 -31.83
C LYS A 12 -2.77 3.61 -32.58
N GLY A 13 -3.82 3.15 -31.90
CA GLY A 13 -4.98 2.49 -32.51
C GLY A 13 -4.74 1.04 -32.92
N GLN A 14 -3.67 0.41 -32.42
CA GLN A 14 -3.32 -0.97 -32.73
C GLN A 14 -3.83 -1.92 -31.63
N ARG A 15 -4.53 -2.98 -32.03
CA ARG A 15 -4.99 -4.02 -31.09
C ARG A 15 -3.78 -4.74 -30.48
N ILE A 16 -3.74 -4.83 -29.16
CA ILE A 16 -2.71 -5.55 -28.43
C ILE A 16 -3.34 -6.53 -27.43
N THR A 17 -2.83 -7.76 -27.43
CA THR A 17 -3.26 -8.82 -26.50
C THR A 17 -2.12 -9.18 -25.56
N LEU A 18 -2.38 -9.15 -24.26
CA LEU A 18 -1.48 -9.68 -23.24
C LEU A 18 -2.02 -11.04 -22.76
N PHE A 19 -1.23 -12.09 -22.98
CA PHE A 19 -1.49 -13.40 -22.41
C PHE A 19 -0.88 -13.51 -21.02
N GLY A 20 -1.67 -13.92 -20.03
CA GLY A 20 -1.23 -14.14 -18.67
C GLY A 20 -1.84 -15.40 -18.06
N TYR A 21 -1.14 -16.01 -17.10
CA TYR A 21 -1.63 -17.19 -16.37
C TYR A 21 -2.39 -16.82 -15.09
N GLU A 22 -2.30 -15.55 -14.69
CA GLU A 22 -2.94 -14.94 -13.53
C GLU A 22 -3.43 -13.53 -13.90
N GLY A 23 -4.41 -13.02 -13.15
CA GLY A 23 -4.93 -11.67 -13.34
C GLY A 23 -3.87 -10.59 -13.05
N ILE A 24 -3.82 -9.56 -13.90
CA ILE A 24 -2.88 -8.44 -13.77
C ILE A 24 -3.65 -7.20 -13.28
N PRO A 25 -3.49 -6.77 -12.01
CA PRO A 25 -4.35 -5.74 -11.42
C PRO A 25 -4.25 -4.35 -12.06
N ASN A 26 -3.13 -4.06 -12.73
CA ASN A 26 -2.80 -2.75 -13.27
C ASN A 26 -2.60 -2.79 -14.80
N LEU A 27 -3.40 -3.61 -15.49
CA LEU A 27 -3.41 -3.68 -16.94
C LEU A 27 -3.93 -2.33 -17.53
N PRO A 28 -3.25 -1.72 -18.52
CA PRO A 28 -3.76 -0.50 -19.15
C PRO A 28 -5.08 -0.73 -19.89
N ASP A 29 -5.98 0.26 -19.84
CA ASP A 29 -7.23 0.23 -20.59
C ASP A 29 -6.99 0.05 -22.09
N GLY A 30 -7.88 -0.71 -22.74
CA GLY A 30 -7.79 -1.07 -24.17
C GLY A 30 -6.87 -2.25 -24.49
N VAL A 31 -6.05 -2.73 -23.54
CA VAL A 31 -5.28 -3.97 -23.71
C VAL A 31 -6.20 -5.17 -23.52
N ILE A 32 -6.18 -6.10 -24.47
CA ILE A 32 -6.97 -7.33 -24.40
C ILE A 32 -6.22 -8.33 -23.50
N PHE A 33 -6.85 -8.82 -22.44
CA PHE A 33 -6.30 -9.91 -21.62
C PHE A 33 -6.87 -11.26 -22.06
N ARG A 34 -6.00 -12.27 -22.22
CA ARG A 34 -6.38 -13.67 -22.51
C ARG A 34 -5.61 -14.63 -21.63
N ASP A 35 -6.17 -15.80 -21.37
CA ASP A 35 -5.51 -16.82 -20.56
C ASP A 35 -4.36 -17.46 -21.37
N GLY A 36 -3.16 -17.49 -20.80
CA GLY A 36 -2.00 -18.14 -21.41
C GLY A 36 -2.21 -19.63 -21.70
N ARG A 37 -3.10 -20.29 -20.95
CA ARG A 37 -3.49 -21.70 -21.14
C ARG A 37 -4.14 -21.98 -22.49
N GLU A 38 -4.70 -20.96 -23.14
CA GLU A 38 -5.21 -21.07 -24.51
C GLU A 38 -4.09 -21.44 -25.50
N ILE A 39 -2.87 -20.98 -25.24
CA ILE A 39 -1.69 -21.21 -26.07
C ILE A 39 -0.89 -22.41 -25.58
N ILE A 40 -0.50 -22.44 -24.31
CA ILE A 40 0.19 -23.58 -23.67
C ILE A 40 -0.42 -23.78 -22.29
N ASP A 41 -1.18 -24.85 -22.11
CA ASP A 41 -1.68 -25.27 -20.79
C ASP A 41 -0.57 -26.03 -20.05
N THR A 42 0.04 -25.40 -19.04
CA THR A 42 1.18 -25.95 -18.32
C THR A 42 1.39 -25.30 -16.96
N ASP A 43 1.97 -26.07 -16.04
CA ASP A 43 2.55 -25.59 -14.79
C ASP A 43 4.10 -25.58 -14.84
N ASP A 44 4.70 -26.00 -15.96
CA ASP A 44 6.15 -26.15 -16.14
C ASP A 44 6.76 -24.99 -16.96
N PHE A 45 6.97 -23.87 -16.29
CA PHE A 45 7.54 -22.66 -16.88
C PHE A 45 9.07 -22.69 -16.93
N ILE A 46 9.62 -23.16 -18.05
CA ILE A 46 11.07 -23.34 -18.26
C ILE A 46 11.84 -22.02 -18.13
N LYS A 47 12.97 -22.05 -17.41
CA LYS A 47 13.87 -20.91 -17.22
C LYS A 47 15.31 -21.22 -17.64
N TYR A 48 16.04 -20.16 -17.99
CA TYR A 48 17.50 -20.23 -17.98
C TYR A 48 18.01 -20.36 -16.55
N GLU A 49 18.79 -21.41 -16.24
CA GLU A 49 19.30 -21.69 -14.89
C GLU A 49 20.17 -20.54 -14.36
N GLN A 50 21.14 -20.09 -15.16
CA GLN A 50 22.11 -19.07 -14.72
C GLN A 50 21.50 -17.68 -14.53
N LYS A 51 20.41 -17.37 -15.24
CA LYS A 51 19.79 -16.03 -15.25
C LYS A 51 18.45 -15.96 -14.53
N ASN A 52 17.92 -17.10 -14.08
CA ASN A 52 16.58 -17.24 -13.50
C ASN A 52 15.52 -16.48 -14.32
N SER A 53 15.50 -16.70 -15.63
CA SER A 53 14.71 -15.92 -16.59
C SER A 53 13.76 -16.79 -17.39
N TYR A 54 12.49 -16.39 -17.45
CA TYR A 54 11.43 -17.01 -18.25
C TYR A 54 11.54 -16.76 -19.76
N ALA A 55 12.67 -16.22 -20.25
CA ALA A 55 12.87 -15.97 -21.68
C ALA A 55 12.72 -17.26 -22.53
N LEU A 56 13.15 -18.42 -22.01
CA LEU A 56 12.95 -19.71 -22.71
C LEU A 56 11.47 -20.07 -22.86
N PHE A 57 10.68 -19.89 -21.80
CA PHE A 57 9.24 -20.13 -21.89
C PHE A 57 8.57 -19.15 -22.85
N ALA A 58 8.98 -17.87 -22.86
CA ALA A 58 8.50 -16.90 -23.83
C ALA A 58 8.90 -17.24 -25.28
N ASP A 59 10.11 -17.79 -25.50
CA ASP A 59 10.56 -18.32 -26.79
C ASP A 59 9.69 -19.49 -27.27
N LEU A 60 9.30 -20.39 -26.37
CA LEU A 60 8.37 -21.47 -26.71
C LEU A 60 6.96 -20.94 -26.97
N PHE A 61 6.44 -20.13 -26.04
CA PHE A 61 5.08 -19.58 -26.09
C PHE A 61 4.83 -18.79 -27.36
N ARG A 62 5.79 -17.95 -27.81
CA ARG A 62 5.62 -17.16 -29.03
C ARG A 62 5.42 -18.02 -30.27
N LEU A 63 6.11 -19.15 -30.39
CA LEU A 63 5.95 -20.06 -31.53
C LEU A 63 4.57 -20.72 -31.52
N HIS A 64 4.15 -21.24 -30.36
CA HIS A 64 2.82 -21.83 -30.21
C HIS A 64 1.70 -20.80 -30.40
N MET A 65 1.93 -19.55 -29.99
CA MET A 65 0.99 -18.44 -30.21
C MET A 65 0.81 -18.20 -31.71
N ILE A 66 1.91 -18.01 -32.45
CA ILE A 66 1.86 -17.77 -33.91
C ILE A 66 1.16 -18.94 -34.62
N HIS A 67 1.43 -20.19 -34.21
CA HIS A 67 0.79 -21.36 -34.80
C HIS A 67 -0.72 -21.43 -34.53
N LYS A 68 -1.16 -21.11 -33.31
CA LYS A 68 -2.57 -21.19 -32.88
C LYS A 68 -3.38 -19.95 -33.25
N CYS A 69 -2.74 -18.82 -33.51
CA CYS A 69 -3.35 -17.54 -33.81
C CYS A 69 -2.79 -16.97 -35.13
N PRO A 70 -3.20 -17.49 -36.30
CA PRO A 70 -2.72 -17.00 -37.59
C PRO A 70 -2.89 -15.48 -37.75
N GLY A 71 -1.87 -14.82 -38.30
CA GLY A 71 -1.83 -13.36 -38.49
C GLY A 71 -1.52 -12.56 -37.22
N MET A 72 -1.28 -13.21 -36.07
CA MET A 72 -0.87 -12.52 -34.84
C MET A 72 0.65 -12.34 -34.79
N ILE A 73 1.10 -11.10 -34.58
CA ILE A 73 2.51 -10.75 -34.41
C ILE A 73 2.86 -10.79 -32.92
N TRP A 74 3.89 -11.54 -32.55
CA TRP A 74 4.47 -11.48 -31.21
C TRP A 74 5.25 -10.18 -31.04
N VAL A 75 5.04 -9.52 -29.90
CA VAL A 75 5.91 -8.43 -29.43
C VAL A 75 6.30 -8.68 -27.97
N ASP A 76 7.58 -8.54 -27.63
CA ASP A 76 8.02 -8.59 -26.24
C ASP A 76 7.37 -7.43 -25.45
N THR A 77 7.12 -7.64 -24.15
CA THR A 77 6.45 -6.63 -23.29
C THR A 77 7.28 -5.36 -23.05
N ASP A 78 8.50 -5.30 -23.57
CA ASP A 78 9.37 -4.13 -23.59
C ASP A 78 9.55 -3.52 -25.00
N VAL A 79 8.66 -3.86 -25.95
CA VAL A 79 8.58 -3.23 -27.27
C VAL A 79 7.53 -2.14 -27.26
N TYR A 80 7.93 -0.92 -27.60
CA TYR A 80 7.08 0.25 -27.72
C TYR A 80 6.60 0.43 -29.18
N CYS A 81 5.32 0.75 -29.37
CA CYS A 81 4.74 1.06 -30.67
C CYS A 81 4.98 2.53 -31.02
N HIS A 82 5.86 2.78 -31.99
CA HIS A 82 6.12 4.13 -32.49
C HIS A 82 5.07 4.55 -33.53
N SER A 83 4.74 3.63 -34.45
CA SER A 83 3.67 3.78 -35.41
C SER A 83 2.95 2.45 -35.61
N PRO A 84 1.69 2.46 -36.11
CA PRO A 84 0.97 1.24 -36.42
C PRO A 84 1.78 0.30 -37.32
N MET A 85 1.82 -0.98 -36.97
CA MET A 85 2.47 -2.01 -37.80
C MET A 85 1.54 -2.41 -38.94
N THR A 86 1.74 -1.85 -40.12
CA THR A 86 0.96 -2.15 -41.34
C THR A 86 1.82 -2.93 -42.33
N TYR A 87 2.02 -4.22 -42.06
CA TYR A 87 2.77 -5.12 -42.93
C TYR A 87 1.82 -5.97 -43.78
N ASP A 88 2.07 -6.04 -45.09
CA ASP A 88 1.27 -6.85 -46.03
C ASP A 88 1.58 -8.35 -45.95
N SER A 89 2.69 -8.71 -45.29
CA SER A 89 3.19 -10.07 -45.15
C SER A 89 3.12 -10.52 -43.69
N ASP A 90 2.77 -11.79 -43.47
CA ASP A 90 2.82 -12.41 -42.14
C ASP A 90 4.27 -12.60 -41.64
N TYR A 91 5.28 -12.59 -42.53
CA TYR A 91 6.68 -12.52 -42.12
C TYR A 91 7.02 -11.11 -41.59
N VAL A 92 7.13 -10.98 -40.27
CA VAL A 92 7.42 -9.72 -39.57
C VAL A 92 8.51 -9.94 -38.53
N PHE A 93 9.77 -9.73 -38.91
CA PHE A 93 10.96 -9.76 -38.05
C PHE A 93 12.05 -8.90 -38.68
N GLY A 94 13.02 -8.45 -37.89
CA GLY A 94 14.04 -7.51 -38.36
C GLY A 94 15.43 -7.78 -37.84
N TYR A 95 16.43 -7.17 -38.50
CA TYR A 95 17.82 -7.23 -38.08
C TYR A 95 18.04 -6.46 -36.77
N GLU A 96 18.74 -7.01 -35.79
CA GLU A 96 19.00 -6.32 -34.49
C GLU A 96 20.34 -5.57 -34.41
N LEU A 97 21.26 -5.84 -35.34
CA LEU A 97 22.59 -5.24 -35.36
C LEU A 97 22.94 -4.79 -36.79
N PRO A 98 23.84 -3.80 -36.93
CA PRO A 98 24.40 -3.44 -38.22
C PRO A 98 25.04 -4.64 -38.93
N GLY A 99 24.97 -4.67 -40.26
CA GLY A 99 25.57 -5.73 -41.08
C GLY A 99 24.62 -6.87 -41.49
N GLU A 100 23.31 -6.72 -41.28
CA GLU A 100 22.25 -7.53 -41.92
C GLU A 100 22.42 -9.06 -41.79
N HIS A 101 22.89 -9.49 -40.62
CA HIS A 101 23.05 -10.93 -40.34
C HIS A 101 22.13 -11.41 -39.23
N ARG A 102 22.14 -10.76 -38.07
CA ARG A 102 21.42 -11.26 -36.90
C ARG A 102 19.98 -10.75 -36.86
N VAL A 103 19.04 -11.68 -36.87
CA VAL A 103 17.60 -11.43 -36.73
C VAL A 103 17.17 -11.64 -35.28
N ASN A 104 16.35 -10.73 -34.76
CA ASN A 104 15.83 -10.80 -33.40
C ASN A 104 14.38 -11.30 -33.41
N ASN A 105 13.92 -11.80 -32.27
CA ASN A 105 12.59 -12.39 -32.09
C ASN A 105 11.68 -11.56 -31.18
N ALA A 106 12.13 -10.38 -30.71
CA ALA A 106 11.32 -9.48 -29.89
C ALA A 106 10.12 -8.91 -30.65
N VAL A 107 10.18 -8.86 -31.98
CA VAL A 107 9.03 -8.69 -32.88
C VAL A 107 9.07 -9.87 -33.85
N LEU A 108 8.05 -10.74 -33.82
CA LEU A 108 8.02 -11.95 -34.64
C LEU A 108 6.61 -12.28 -35.12
N GLY A 109 6.37 -12.10 -36.41
CA GLY A 109 5.26 -12.69 -37.16
C GLY A 109 5.79 -13.70 -38.16
N LEU A 110 5.08 -14.82 -38.33
CA LEU A 110 5.30 -15.79 -39.39
C LEU A 110 3.95 -16.32 -39.88
N PRO A 111 3.83 -16.76 -41.15
CA PRO A 111 2.68 -17.57 -41.56
C PRO A 111 2.60 -18.83 -40.69
N ALA A 112 1.39 -19.16 -40.22
CA ALA A 112 1.14 -20.26 -39.29
C ALA A 112 1.46 -21.65 -39.85
N ASP A 113 1.56 -21.76 -41.18
CA ASP A 113 1.89 -22.95 -41.96
C ASP A 113 3.28 -22.89 -42.62
N SER A 114 4.09 -21.87 -42.31
CA SER A 114 5.43 -21.72 -42.90
C SER A 114 6.39 -22.84 -42.49
N GLU A 115 7.29 -23.25 -43.41
CA GLU A 115 8.34 -24.23 -43.10
C GLU A 115 9.22 -23.76 -41.93
N MET A 116 9.51 -22.45 -41.86
CA MET A 116 10.30 -21.88 -40.76
C MET A 116 9.66 -22.14 -39.40
N LEU A 117 8.35 -21.89 -39.24
CA LEU A 117 7.66 -22.14 -37.98
C LEU A 117 7.62 -23.64 -37.64
N ALA A 118 7.35 -24.49 -38.62
CA ALA A 118 7.33 -25.94 -38.43
C ALA A 118 8.68 -26.48 -37.93
N ARG A 119 9.80 -26.04 -38.52
CA ARG A 119 11.16 -26.43 -38.10
C ARG A 119 11.50 -25.94 -36.69
N MET A 120 11.07 -24.73 -36.33
CA MET A 120 11.28 -24.19 -34.98
C MET A 120 10.45 -24.91 -33.92
N LEU A 121 9.19 -25.25 -34.22
CA LEU A 121 8.35 -26.07 -33.34
C LEU A 121 8.92 -27.48 -33.17
N GLU A 122 9.39 -28.11 -34.25
CA GLU A 122 10.06 -29.40 -34.20
C GLU A 122 11.32 -29.32 -33.31
N PHE A 123 12.18 -28.32 -33.52
CA PHE A 123 13.40 -28.16 -32.74
C PHE A 123 13.13 -27.89 -31.25
N THR A 124 12.10 -27.11 -30.91
CA THR A 124 11.75 -26.75 -29.53
C THR A 124 10.95 -27.84 -28.81
N SER A 125 10.46 -28.85 -29.53
CA SER A 125 9.76 -30.01 -28.96
C SER A 125 10.67 -30.90 -28.10
N ASP A 126 11.99 -30.89 -28.34
CA ASP A 126 12.99 -31.59 -27.56
C ASP A 126 13.87 -30.61 -26.76
N ARG A 127 13.71 -30.63 -25.43
CA ARG A 127 14.47 -29.76 -24.50
C ARG A 127 15.96 -30.11 -24.43
N TYR A 128 16.39 -31.23 -25.02
CA TYR A 128 17.76 -31.68 -25.08
C TYR A 128 18.36 -31.56 -26.49
N ALA A 129 17.60 -31.00 -27.44
CA ALA A 129 18.05 -30.83 -28.82
C ALA A 129 19.36 -30.03 -28.89
N ILE A 130 20.29 -30.53 -29.69
CA ILE A 130 21.58 -29.88 -29.93
C ILE A 130 21.41 -28.92 -31.11
N ALA A 131 21.36 -27.62 -30.82
CA ALA A 131 21.20 -26.59 -31.84
C ALA A 131 22.27 -26.71 -32.95
N PRO A 132 21.86 -26.89 -34.24
CA PRO A 132 22.80 -27.08 -35.35
C PRO A 132 23.61 -25.81 -35.67
N PHE A 133 23.15 -24.65 -35.17
CA PHE A 133 23.76 -23.34 -35.31
C PHE A 133 24.71 -22.97 -34.15
N LEU A 134 24.93 -23.85 -33.18
CA LEU A 134 25.98 -23.65 -32.18
C LEU A 134 27.38 -23.90 -32.79
N PRO A 135 28.46 -23.31 -32.24
CA PRO A 135 29.82 -23.65 -32.66
C PRO A 135 30.07 -25.17 -32.59
N ARG A 136 30.72 -25.75 -33.62
CA ARG A 136 30.96 -27.21 -33.73
C ARG A 136 31.51 -27.83 -32.45
N LYS A 137 32.50 -27.17 -31.82
CA LYS A 137 33.10 -27.60 -30.54
C LYS A 137 32.06 -27.76 -29.41
N ARG A 138 31.06 -26.88 -29.34
CA ARG A 138 29.97 -26.99 -28.35
C ARG A 138 29.01 -28.13 -28.70
N GLN A 139 28.67 -28.30 -29.98
CA GLN A 139 27.85 -29.43 -30.42
C GLN A 139 28.52 -30.77 -30.07
N GLU A 140 29.81 -30.93 -30.37
CA GLU A 140 30.59 -32.12 -30.04
C GLU A 140 30.66 -32.37 -28.53
N MET A 141 30.83 -31.31 -27.73
CA MET A 141 30.79 -31.40 -26.28
C MET A 141 29.43 -31.91 -25.79
N MET A 142 28.33 -31.36 -26.32
CA MET A 142 26.97 -31.76 -25.94
C MET A 142 26.66 -33.20 -26.37
N ARG A 143 27.08 -33.61 -27.59
CA ARG A 143 26.98 -35.01 -28.06
C ARG A 143 27.72 -35.96 -27.12
N LYS A 144 28.98 -35.66 -26.78
CA LYS A 144 29.77 -36.45 -25.81
C LYS A 144 29.13 -36.54 -24.43
N GLN A 145 28.39 -35.51 -23.98
CA GLN A 145 27.67 -35.56 -22.71
C GLN A 145 26.39 -36.40 -22.82
N ALA A 146 25.66 -36.29 -23.93
CA ALA A 146 24.52 -37.14 -24.23
C ALA A 146 24.91 -38.62 -24.33
N ASP A 147 26.01 -38.96 -25.01
CA ASP A 147 26.56 -40.33 -25.11
C ASP A 147 26.93 -40.91 -23.74
N LYS A 148 27.24 -40.05 -22.76
CA LYS A 148 27.50 -40.42 -21.36
C LYS A 148 26.24 -40.49 -20.50
N GLY A 149 25.04 -40.42 -21.10
CA GLY A 149 23.76 -40.40 -20.39
C GLY A 149 23.47 -39.09 -19.64
N LYS A 150 24.17 -37.99 -19.98
CA LYS A 150 24.02 -36.67 -19.35
C LYS A 150 23.74 -35.57 -20.39
N PRO A 151 22.62 -35.65 -21.15
CA PRO A 151 22.31 -34.66 -22.17
C PRO A 151 22.14 -33.26 -21.54
N VAL A 152 22.54 -32.23 -22.28
CA VAL A 152 22.51 -30.84 -21.79
C VAL A 152 21.11 -30.25 -22.04
N HIS A 153 20.36 -30.03 -20.96
CA HIS A 153 19.04 -29.41 -21.04
C HIS A 153 19.12 -27.97 -21.55
N VAL A 154 18.08 -27.50 -22.26
CA VAL A 154 18.02 -26.15 -22.84
C VAL A 154 18.27 -25.02 -21.83
N SER A 155 17.88 -25.22 -20.57
CA SER A 155 18.13 -24.27 -19.45
C SER A 155 19.62 -23.97 -19.22
N GLN A 156 20.51 -24.86 -19.64
CA GLN A 156 21.97 -24.79 -19.51
C GLN A 156 22.66 -24.37 -20.83
N GLN A 157 21.90 -24.30 -21.93
CA GLN A 157 22.41 -23.87 -23.23
C GLN A 157 22.56 -22.34 -23.29
N PRO A 158 23.29 -21.81 -24.31
CA PRO A 158 23.50 -20.37 -24.45
C PRO A 158 22.21 -19.54 -24.51
N TRP A 159 22.31 -18.29 -24.07
CA TRP A 159 21.23 -17.33 -24.16
C TRP A 159 20.81 -17.11 -25.62
N GLY A 160 19.50 -17.18 -25.88
CA GLY A 160 18.91 -16.97 -27.19
C GLY A 160 18.91 -18.20 -28.09
N VAL A 161 19.24 -19.40 -27.57
CA VAL A 161 19.25 -20.64 -28.35
C VAL A 161 17.89 -20.97 -28.98
N TRP A 162 16.78 -20.75 -28.26
CA TRP A 162 15.41 -20.86 -28.80
C TRP A 162 14.86 -19.52 -29.28
N GLY A 163 15.66 -18.46 -29.20
CA GLY A 163 15.25 -17.12 -29.61
C GLY A 163 16.03 -16.63 -30.82
N PRO A 164 16.76 -15.50 -30.73
CA PRO A 164 17.38 -14.87 -31.88
C PRO A 164 18.39 -15.77 -32.64
N MET A 165 19.05 -16.72 -31.96
CA MET A 165 19.99 -17.62 -32.64
C MET A 165 19.27 -18.58 -33.59
N MET A 166 18.15 -19.15 -33.14
CA MET A 166 17.33 -20.06 -33.93
C MET A 166 16.64 -19.33 -35.09
N VAL A 167 16.05 -18.17 -34.81
CA VAL A 167 15.40 -17.34 -35.85
C VAL A 167 16.41 -16.97 -36.93
N THR A 168 17.59 -16.47 -36.55
CA THR A 168 18.67 -16.15 -37.49
C THR A 168 19.06 -17.36 -38.34
N HIS A 169 19.21 -18.53 -37.72
CA HIS A 169 19.58 -19.75 -38.45
C HIS A 169 18.57 -20.11 -39.53
N TYR A 170 17.28 -20.19 -39.18
CA TYR A 170 16.26 -20.63 -40.13
C TYR A 170 15.92 -19.58 -41.19
N VAL A 171 16.09 -18.29 -40.91
CA VAL A 171 16.01 -17.24 -41.96
C VAL A 171 17.04 -17.52 -43.05
N HIS A 172 18.30 -17.74 -42.69
CA HIS A 172 19.36 -17.99 -43.66
C HIS A 172 19.27 -19.38 -44.31
N ALA A 173 18.91 -20.41 -43.54
CA ALA A 173 18.82 -21.78 -44.06
C ALA A 173 17.71 -21.94 -45.11
N LEU A 174 16.66 -21.11 -45.03
CA LEU A 174 15.49 -21.15 -45.91
C LEU A 174 15.49 -20.02 -46.97
N GLY A 175 16.50 -19.14 -46.99
CA GLY A 175 16.59 -18.05 -47.96
C GLY A 175 15.53 -16.96 -47.76
N LEU A 176 15.16 -16.65 -46.51
CA LEU A 176 14.08 -15.71 -46.16
C LEU A 176 14.57 -14.27 -45.92
N GLU A 177 15.80 -13.93 -46.27
CA GLU A 177 16.41 -12.62 -46.03
C GLU A 177 15.60 -11.48 -46.65
N ALA A 178 14.97 -11.70 -47.80
CA ALA A 178 14.13 -10.71 -48.49
C ALA A 178 12.90 -10.27 -47.68
N HIS A 179 12.50 -11.05 -46.65
CA HIS A 179 11.40 -10.71 -45.76
C HIS A 179 11.84 -9.96 -44.49
N VAL A 180 13.15 -9.92 -44.21
CA VAL A 180 13.68 -9.32 -42.98
C VAL A 180 13.57 -7.79 -43.08
N GLN A 181 12.90 -7.18 -42.11
CA GLN A 181 12.80 -5.73 -42.00
C GLN A 181 14.16 -5.11 -41.67
N PRO A 182 14.46 -3.90 -42.18
CA PRO A 182 15.71 -3.22 -41.89
C PRO A 182 15.87 -2.95 -40.39
N LEU A 183 17.13 -2.75 -39.95
CA LEU A 183 17.47 -2.45 -38.55
C LEU A 183 16.58 -1.36 -37.94
N ASN A 184 16.32 -0.30 -38.71
CA ASN A 184 15.58 0.87 -38.26
C ASN A 184 14.07 0.62 -38.08
N ALA A 185 13.52 -0.49 -38.57
CA ALA A 185 12.11 -0.79 -38.40
C ALA A 185 11.73 -1.03 -36.93
N PHE A 186 12.57 -1.78 -36.20
CA PHE A 186 12.29 -2.20 -34.82
C PHE A 186 13.42 -1.89 -33.83
N TYR A 187 14.67 -1.78 -34.32
CA TYR A 187 15.87 -1.67 -33.49
C TYR A 187 16.78 -0.49 -33.89
N PRO A 188 16.26 0.72 -34.17
CA PRO A 188 17.09 1.89 -34.50
C PRO A 188 18.05 2.26 -33.35
N ILE A 189 17.73 1.85 -32.12
CA ILE A 189 18.59 1.97 -30.94
C ILE A 189 18.96 0.56 -30.49
N THR A 190 20.14 0.13 -30.91
CA THR A 190 20.66 -1.22 -30.66
C THR A 190 20.93 -1.49 -29.17
N PHE A 191 21.10 -2.76 -28.79
CA PHE A 191 21.42 -3.11 -27.40
C PHE A 191 22.66 -2.40 -26.85
N PRO A 192 23.80 -2.27 -27.58
CA PRO A 192 24.94 -1.45 -27.12
C PRO A 192 24.57 0.01 -26.81
N GLU A 193 23.59 0.57 -27.51
CA GLU A 193 23.19 1.98 -27.44
C GLU A 193 21.94 2.23 -26.57
N ARG A 194 21.35 1.19 -26.01
CA ARG A 194 20.11 1.20 -25.21
C ARG A 194 20.02 2.28 -24.12
N PHE A 195 21.16 2.78 -23.62
CA PHE A 195 21.20 3.84 -22.62
C PHE A 195 20.74 5.19 -23.16
N LYS A 196 20.74 5.39 -24.48
CA LYS A 196 20.23 6.63 -25.11
C LYS A 196 18.78 6.92 -24.74
N PHE A 197 17.97 5.89 -24.48
CA PHE A 197 16.60 6.04 -23.97
C PHE A 197 16.50 6.80 -22.64
N MET A 198 17.53 6.72 -21.79
CA MET A 198 17.61 7.39 -20.47
C MET A 198 18.44 8.68 -20.50
N ARG A 199 18.92 9.09 -21.67
CA ARG A 199 19.65 10.35 -21.87
C ARG A 199 18.76 11.35 -22.59
N ARG A 200 19.28 12.57 -22.81
CA ARG A 200 18.60 13.65 -23.54
C ARG A 200 17.82 13.11 -24.73
N ALA A 201 16.55 13.51 -24.84
CA ALA A 201 15.61 12.95 -25.79
C ALA A 201 16.08 13.00 -27.26
N ASP A 202 16.81 14.05 -27.64
CA ASP A 202 17.34 14.25 -28.99
C ASP A 202 18.31 13.14 -29.45
N LEU A 203 19.02 12.49 -28.53
CA LEU A 203 19.94 11.39 -28.85
C LEU A 203 19.23 10.14 -29.34
N ALA A 204 18.05 9.84 -28.77
CA ALA A 204 17.23 8.71 -29.20
C ALA A 204 16.40 9.12 -30.42
N ALA A 205 15.76 10.30 -30.37
CA ALA A 205 14.95 10.81 -31.47
C ALA A 205 15.73 10.92 -32.79
N GLY A 206 17.00 11.33 -32.74
CA GLY A 206 17.85 11.45 -33.93
C GLY A 206 18.21 10.12 -34.62
N LEU A 207 17.88 8.98 -34.02
CA LEU A 207 18.10 7.64 -34.60
C LEU A 207 16.82 7.02 -35.16
N ILE A 208 15.66 7.60 -34.83
CA ILE A 208 14.36 7.11 -35.27
C ILE A 208 14.11 7.63 -36.67
N THR A 209 13.66 6.75 -37.57
CA THR A 209 13.41 7.08 -38.97
C THR A 209 11.94 6.91 -39.30
N LYS A 210 11.54 7.35 -40.49
CA LYS A 210 10.18 7.14 -41.02
C LYS A 210 9.80 5.65 -41.20
N GLU A 211 10.78 4.75 -41.17
CA GLU A 211 10.58 3.30 -41.30
C GLU A 211 10.35 2.64 -39.93
N THR A 212 10.65 3.35 -38.84
CA THR A 212 10.49 2.81 -37.48
C THR A 212 9.02 2.64 -37.14
N THR A 213 8.61 1.41 -36.91
CA THR A 213 7.26 1.10 -36.40
C THR A 213 7.28 0.73 -34.92
N ALA A 214 8.41 0.20 -34.43
CA ALA A 214 8.58 -0.15 -33.02
C ALA A 214 9.95 0.19 -32.47
N LEU A 215 10.05 0.27 -31.15
CA LEU A 215 11.27 0.50 -30.40
C LEU A 215 11.42 -0.57 -29.33
N HIS A 216 12.46 -1.41 -29.43
CA HIS A 216 12.80 -2.31 -28.32
C HIS A 216 13.47 -1.52 -27.20
N LEU A 217 12.79 -1.34 -26.06
CA LEU A 217 13.30 -0.54 -24.94
C LEU A 217 14.32 -1.27 -24.07
N TRP A 218 14.55 -2.56 -24.35
CA TRP A 218 15.49 -3.45 -23.68
C TRP A 218 15.29 -3.56 -22.17
N ALA A 219 14.87 -4.72 -21.69
CA ALA A 219 14.63 -4.95 -20.26
C ALA A 219 15.80 -4.56 -19.34
N SER A 220 17.06 -4.51 -19.81
CA SER A 220 18.20 -3.92 -19.07
C SER A 220 17.99 -2.52 -18.55
N ASN A 221 17.19 -1.71 -19.24
CA ASN A 221 16.89 -0.36 -18.81
C ASN A 221 16.07 -0.35 -17.51
N LYS A 222 15.20 -1.34 -17.24
CA LYS A 222 14.53 -1.47 -15.92
C LYS A 222 15.50 -1.54 -14.75
N ARG A 223 16.60 -2.31 -14.91
CA ARG A 223 17.61 -2.43 -13.85
C ARG A 223 18.27 -1.07 -13.60
N GLN A 224 18.59 -0.33 -14.66
CA GLN A 224 19.21 0.99 -14.51
C GLN A 224 18.26 2.02 -13.94
N LEU A 225 17.01 2.05 -14.37
CA LEU A 225 15.98 2.91 -13.80
C LEU A 225 15.86 2.65 -12.29
N GLY A 226 15.74 1.39 -11.86
CA GLY A 226 15.65 1.06 -10.45
C GLY A 226 16.92 1.37 -9.65
N THR A 227 18.10 1.07 -10.18
CA THR A 227 19.37 1.26 -9.45
C THR A 227 19.86 2.71 -9.42
N LEU A 228 19.68 3.46 -10.50
CA LEU A 228 20.28 4.79 -10.68
C LEU A 228 19.26 5.93 -10.63
N HIS A 229 17.97 5.63 -10.81
CA HIS A 229 16.95 6.65 -11.01
C HIS A 229 15.68 6.41 -10.17
N ASN A 230 15.78 5.62 -9.07
CA ASN A 230 14.66 5.36 -8.16
C ASN A 230 13.41 4.79 -8.86
N GLY A 231 13.62 4.05 -9.96
CA GLY A 231 12.55 3.49 -10.78
C GLY A 231 11.87 4.47 -11.74
N LEU A 232 12.32 5.72 -11.81
CA LEU A 232 11.73 6.79 -12.63
C LEU A 232 12.54 7.05 -13.90
N PRO A 233 11.89 7.47 -15.01
CA PRO A 233 12.62 7.96 -16.18
C PRO A 233 13.40 9.24 -15.81
N PRO A 234 14.67 9.38 -16.23
CA PRO A 234 15.43 10.60 -15.96
C PRO A 234 14.81 11.84 -16.61
N LYS A 235 14.91 12.99 -15.95
CA LYS A 235 14.42 14.27 -16.49
C LYS A 235 15.08 14.62 -17.83
N GLY A 236 14.30 15.12 -18.77
CA GLY A 236 14.69 15.44 -20.14
C GLY A 236 15.04 14.23 -21.01
N SER A 237 14.78 13.00 -20.52
CA SER A 237 15.11 11.80 -21.27
C SER A 237 14.05 11.40 -22.28
N TYR A 238 14.44 10.58 -23.26
CA TYR A 238 13.47 10.02 -24.21
C TYR A 238 12.38 9.20 -23.51
N LEU A 239 12.74 8.41 -22.48
CA LEU A 239 11.74 7.67 -21.70
C LEU A 239 10.79 8.58 -20.94
N GLU A 240 11.25 9.73 -20.42
CA GLU A 240 10.34 10.68 -19.77
C GLU A 240 9.34 11.24 -20.80
N MET A 241 9.82 11.60 -21.99
CA MET A 241 8.97 12.06 -23.08
C MET A 241 7.89 11.02 -23.43
N LEU A 242 8.27 9.74 -23.59
CA LEU A 242 7.32 8.67 -23.87
C LEU A 242 6.32 8.45 -22.71
N VAL A 243 6.80 8.48 -21.47
CA VAL A 243 5.94 8.34 -20.28
C VAL A 243 4.90 9.47 -20.23
N GLN A 244 5.31 10.70 -20.54
CA GLN A 244 4.41 11.86 -20.62
C GLN A 244 3.44 11.77 -21.79
N GLU A 245 3.89 11.38 -22.98
CA GLU A 245 3.05 11.18 -24.18
C GLU A 245 1.87 10.25 -23.90
N HIS A 246 2.11 9.18 -23.13
CA HIS A 246 1.10 8.16 -22.82
C HIS A 246 0.41 8.34 -21.47
N GLY A 247 0.63 9.45 -20.76
CA GLY A 247 0.01 9.72 -19.47
C GLY A 247 0.33 8.69 -18.39
N ILE A 248 1.48 8.01 -18.48
CA ILE A 248 1.88 6.99 -17.51
C ILE A 248 2.41 7.67 -16.25
N ASN A 249 1.96 7.24 -15.07
CA ASN A 249 2.56 7.63 -13.80
C ASN A 249 3.44 6.49 -13.24
N PRO A 250 4.78 6.58 -13.34
CA PRO A 250 5.66 5.51 -12.89
C PRO A 250 5.55 5.19 -11.39
N ALA A 251 5.14 6.15 -10.56
CA ALA A 251 4.99 5.94 -9.12
C ALA A 251 3.79 5.04 -8.77
N LEU A 252 2.78 4.93 -9.65
CA LEU A 252 1.64 4.01 -9.49
C LEU A 252 1.95 2.59 -9.98
N ALA A 253 3.02 2.42 -10.76
CA ALA A 253 3.50 1.14 -11.25
C ALA A 253 5.02 1.05 -11.08
N PRO A 254 5.53 1.09 -9.84
CA PRO A 254 6.96 1.17 -9.58
C PRO A 254 7.69 -0.05 -10.12
N ILE A 255 8.93 0.15 -10.57
CA ILE A 255 9.80 -0.95 -10.94
C ILE A 255 10.13 -1.74 -9.68
N LYS A 256 9.60 -2.96 -9.60
CA LYS A 256 9.67 -3.78 -8.39
C LYS A 256 11.06 -4.42 -8.18
N GLY A 257 11.66 -4.90 -9.26
CA GLY A 257 12.95 -5.57 -9.19
C GLY A 257 13.44 -6.08 -10.53
N ARG A 258 14.67 -6.60 -10.55
CA ARG A 258 15.24 -7.30 -11.70
C ARG A 258 16.35 -8.26 -11.28
N GLY A 259 16.27 -9.50 -11.74
CA GLY A 259 17.19 -10.56 -11.32
C GLY A 259 17.04 -10.79 -9.82
N ASN A 260 18.14 -10.71 -9.07
CA ASN A 260 18.14 -10.88 -7.62
C ASN A 260 18.00 -9.54 -6.86
N THR A 261 17.75 -8.42 -7.55
CA THR A 261 17.63 -7.10 -6.94
C THR A 261 16.17 -6.69 -6.82
N THR A 262 15.73 -6.34 -5.61
CA THR A 262 14.40 -5.76 -5.32
C THR A 262 14.57 -4.31 -4.90
N PHE A 263 13.78 -3.41 -5.48
CA PHE A 263 13.82 -1.98 -5.19
C PHE A 263 12.80 -1.62 -4.09
N ASP A 264 13.00 -0.48 -3.43
CA ASP A 264 12.12 -0.03 -2.35
C ASP A 264 10.68 0.26 -2.82
N GLY A 265 10.49 0.71 -4.06
CA GLY A 265 9.16 0.91 -4.63
C GLY A 265 8.29 -0.36 -4.66
N ALA A 266 8.88 -1.56 -4.64
CA ALA A 266 8.14 -2.83 -4.56
C ALA A 266 7.36 -2.99 -3.24
N LEU A 267 7.76 -2.28 -2.18
CA LEU A 267 7.14 -2.38 -0.86
C LEU A 267 5.68 -1.93 -0.83
N ILE A 268 5.21 -1.26 -1.89
CA ILE A 268 3.80 -0.88 -2.04
C ILE A 268 2.86 -2.10 -2.15
N ASP A 269 3.38 -3.24 -2.62
CA ASP A 269 2.62 -4.50 -2.71
C ASP A 269 2.54 -5.22 -1.36
N GLU A 270 3.48 -4.93 -0.47
CA GLU A 270 3.56 -5.49 0.88
C GLU A 270 2.69 -4.70 1.87
N LEU A 271 1.92 -3.71 1.40
CA LEU A 271 1.04 -2.92 2.24
C LEU A 271 -0.38 -3.49 2.23
N ASP A 272 -0.85 -3.89 3.41
CA ASP A 272 -2.18 -4.46 3.66
C ASP A 272 -3.17 -3.41 4.20
N LEU A 273 -2.96 -2.13 3.87
CA LEU A 273 -3.83 -1.03 4.25
C LEU A 273 -4.64 -0.57 3.03
N GLU A 274 -5.96 -0.45 3.20
CA GLU A 274 -6.85 0.10 2.17
C GLU A 274 -6.69 1.61 2.01
N THR A 275 -6.34 2.31 3.10
CA THR A 275 -6.08 3.74 3.10
C THR A 275 -4.81 4.06 3.88
N VAL A 276 -4.09 5.09 3.43
CA VAL A 276 -2.94 5.69 4.12
C VAL A 276 -3.18 7.18 4.11
N SER A 277 -3.23 7.79 5.30
CA SER A 277 -3.37 9.24 5.46
C SER A 277 -2.02 9.90 5.65
N SER A 278 -1.05 9.21 6.26
CA SER A 278 0.30 9.74 6.46
C SER A 278 1.38 8.64 6.46
N ALA A 279 2.57 9.02 6.00
CA ALA A 279 3.76 8.18 6.02
C ALA A 279 4.99 8.97 6.49
N ALA A 280 5.98 8.31 7.08
CA ALA A 280 7.24 8.94 7.49
C ALA A 280 8.47 8.15 7.01
N ASP A 281 9.56 8.84 6.65
CA ASP A 281 10.88 8.25 6.41
C ASP A 281 11.89 8.77 7.44
N LEU A 282 12.49 7.84 8.18
CA LEU A 282 13.47 8.11 9.24
C LEU A 282 14.89 8.35 8.74
N THR A 283 15.23 7.80 7.57
CA THR A 283 16.64 7.68 7.14
C THR A 283 16.90 8.16 5.73
N GLY A 284 15.86 8.55 4.99
CA GLY A 284 16.00 9.09 3.64
C GLY A 284 16.29 8.04 2.58
N HIS A 285 16.11 6.76 2.90
CA HIS A 285 16.43 5.62 2.05
C HIS A 285 15.20 4.98 1.38
N ALA A 286 14.00 5.51 1.59
CA ALA A 286 12.75 4.98 1.04
C ALA A 286 12.11 5.87 -0.03
N ARG A 287 12.92 6.61 -0.82
CA ARG A 287 12.45 7.61 -1.79
C ARG A 287 11.35 7.11 -2.72
N SER A 288 11.60 5.99 -3.42
CA SER A 288 10.65 5.45 -4.41
C SER A 288 9.39 4.93 -3.71
N PHE A 289 9.54 4.34 -2.52
CA PHE A 289 8.41 3.85 -1.75
C PHE A 289 7.53 4.97 -1.23
N MET A 290 8.12 6.03 -0.66
CA MET A 290 7.40 7.20 -0.16
C MET A 290 6.66 7.93 -1.28
N LEU A 291 7.30 8.03 -2.45
CA LEU A 291 6.65 8.56 -3.65
C LEU A 291 5.46 7.69 -4.08
N ALA A 292 5.63 6.36 -4.12
CA ALA A 292 4.54 5.43 -4.46
C ALA A 292 3.37 5.51 -3.47
N LEU A 293 3.64 5.63 -2.15
CA LEU A 293 2.63 5.84 -1.12
C LEU A 293 1.84 7.13 -1.36
N HIS A 294 2.52 8.24 -1.63
CA HIS A 294 1.87 9.50 -1.92
C HIS A 294 1.02 9.42 -3.20
N HIS A 295 1.53 8.86 -4.29
CA HIS A 295 0.72 8.78 -5.51
C HIS A 295 -0.47 7.82 -5.40
N LYS A 296 -0.31 6.70 -4.68
CA LYS A 296 -1.38 5.70 -4.51
C LYS A 296 -2.47 6.16 -3.56
N PHE A 297 -2.10 6.79 -2.45
CA PHE A 297 -3.02 7.12 -1.35
C PHE A 297 -3.23 8.62 -1.12
N ASP A 298 -2.44 9.47 -1.79
CA ASP A 298 -2.39 10.93 -1.60
C ASP A 298 -2.29 11.28 -0.11
N CYS A 299 -1.31 10.64 0.54
CA CYS A 299 -1.00 10.78 1.96
C CYS A 299 0.00 11.93 2.21
N ASP A 300 -0.01 12.47 3.42
CA ASP A 300 1.01 13.42 3.89
C ASP A 300 2.32 12.70 4.19
N LEU A 301 3.45 13.32 3.84
CA LEU A 301 4.78 12.75 4.07
C LEU A 301 5.51 13.50 5.18
N GLN A 302 6.04 12.77 6.15
CA GLN A 302 6.98 13.27 7.13
C GLN A 302 8.40 12.82 6.76
N VAL A 303 9.34 13.75 6.74
CA VAL A 303 10.77 13.46 6.56
C VAL A 303 11.48 13.84 7.84
N ILE A 304 12.05 12.85 8.54
CA ILE A 304 12.57 13.04 9.89
C ILE A 304 14.05 13.41 9.80
N ASN A 305 14.36 14.68 10.06
CA ASN A 305 15.73 15.19 10.06
C ASN A 305 16.41 14.90 11.40
N CYS A 306 16.93 13.69 11.55
CA CYS A 306 17.69 13.29 12.71
C CYS A 306 19.03 12.68 12.33
N ASN A 307 20.02 12.85 13.20
CA ASN A 307 21.33 12.26 12.96
C ASN A 307 21.35 10.75 13.23
N ARG A 308 22.51 10.13 12.99
CA ARG A 308 22.77 8.69 13.20
C ARG A 308 22.50 8.16 14.62
N ARG A 309 22.35 9.04 15.62
CA ARG A 309 21.97 8.71 17.01
C ARG A 309 20.50 9.07 17.33
N GLY A 310 19.69 9.35 16.32
CA GLY A 310 18.31 9.78 16.46
C GLY A 310 18.14 11.16 17.10
N LYS A 311 19.20 11.98 17.22
CA LYS A 311 19.08 13.32 17.81
C LYS A 311 18.74 14.34 16.73
N PHE A 312 17.74 15.18 17.02
CA PHE A 312 17.42 16.36 16.24
C PHE A 312 18.50 17.43 16.45
N LYS A 313 18.89 18.11 15.37
CA LYS A 313 19.89 19.18 15.36
C LYS A 313 19.32 20.38 14.58
N ALA A 314 19.94 21.55 14.77
CA ALA A 314 19.60 22.75 14.01
C ALA A 314 19.95 22.59 12.51
N ASP A 315 21.04 21.88 12.21
CA ASP A 315 21.48 21.64 10.84
C ASP A 315 20.71 20.48 10.19
N ASP A 316 20.50 20.60 8.87
CA ASP A 316 19.90 19.55 8.06
C ASP A 316 20.92 18.47 7.68
N GLU A 317 20.51 17.21 7.70
CA GLU A 317 21.33 16.12 7.18
C GLU A 317 21.54 16.29 5.66
N GLY A 318 22.76 16.01 5.17
CA GLY A 318 23.13 16.30 3.78
C GLY A 318 22.31 15.57 2.69
N TRP A 319 21.54 14.55 3.05
CA TRP A 319 20.65 13.84 2.14
C TRP A 319 19.28 14.51 1.98
N LEU A 320 18.90 15.40 2.91
CA LEU A 320 17.54 15.93 3.05
C LEU A 320 17.13 16.78 1.85
N GLU A 321 17.96 17.75 1.45
CA GLU A 321 17.65 18.65 0.33
C GLU A 321 17.37 17.87 -0.96
N GLY A 322 18.25 16.92 -1.30
CA GLY A 322 18.07 16.08 -2.48
C GLY A 322 16.87 15.13 -2.37
N TYR A 323 16.44 14.78 -1.16
CA TYR A 323 15.23 13.96 -0.94
C TYR A 323 13.97 14.79 -1.17
N ILE A 324 13.91 16.00 -0.61
CA ILE A 324 12.76 16.91 -0.80
C ILE A 324 12.64 17.34 -2.26
N THR A 325 13.77 17.69 -2.88
CA THR A 325 13.82 18.02 -4.32
C THR A 325 13.28 16.87 -5.15
N PHE A 326 13.72 15.63 -4.88
CA PHE A 326 13.20 14.45 -5.55
C PHE A 326 11.67 14.31 -5.43
N LEU A 327 11.10 14.50 -4.24
CA LEU A 327 9.64 14.41 -4.07
C LEU A 327 8.91 15.51 -4.85
N VAL A 328 9.38 16.76 -4.75
CA VAL A 328 8.73 17.92 -5.40
C VAL A 328 8.81 17.84 -6.93
N GLU A 329 9.97 17.45 -7.49
CA GLU A 329 10.14 17.27 -8.93
C GLU A 329 9.31 16.11 -9.52
N ASN A 330 8.79 15.24 -8.64
CA ASN A 330 7.93 14.12 -8.98
C ASN A 330 6.53 14.31 -8.39
N ASP A 331 6.01 15.54 -8.48
CA ASP A 331 4.60 15.88 -8.25
C ASP A 331 4.08 15.72 -6.80
N VAL A 332 4.95 15.69 -5.79
CA VAL A 332 4.53 15.82 -4.38
C VAL A 332 4.52 17.30 -4.00
N SER A 333 3.35 17.83 -3.65
CA SER A 333 3.24 19.24 -3.26
C SER A 333 4.01 19.55 -1.98
N ARG A 334 4.70 20.70 -1.93
CA ARG A 334 5.62 21.04 -0.83
C ARG A 334 4.92 21.15 0.53
N ASP A 335 3.68 21.61 0.56
CA ASP A 335 2.83 21.71 1.76
C ASP A 335 2.42 20.34 2.32
N ARG A 336 2.46 19.27 1.50
CA ARG A 336 2.23 17.88 1.88
C ARG A 336 3.48 17.18 2.41
N ILE A 337 4.61 17.89 2.48
CA ILE A 337 5.88 17.38 2.99
C ILE A 337 6.26 18.13 4.27
N GLN A 338 6.11 17.46 5.42
CA GLN A 338 6.51 17.98 6.70
C GLN A 338 7.94 17.53 7.04
N ILE A 339 8.83 18.47 7.31
CA ILE A 339 10.18 18.16 7.78
C ILE A 339 10.19 18.24 9.30
N ILE A 340 10.44 17.11 9.96
CA ILE A 340 10.46 17.04 11.42
C ILE A 340 11.87 17.37 11.92
N ARG A 341 12.00 18.48 12.65
CA ARG A 341 13.27 18.97 13.22
C ARG A 341 13.26 19.03 14.75
N ASP A 342 12.14 18.70 15.38
CA ASP A 342 11.99 18.70 16.83
C ASP A 342 11.17 17.47 17.23
N ASP A 343 11.49 16.89 18.39
CA ASP A 343 10.84 15.70 18.92
C ASP A 343 9.35 15.94 19.20
N LYS A 344 8.99 17.18 19.60
CA LYS A 344 7.59 17.56 19.87
C LYS A 344 6.69 17.54 18.63
N ASP A 345 7.31 17.60 17.45
CA ASP A 345 6.60 17.66 16.16
C ASP A 345 6.37 16.26 15.58
N LEU A 346 6.93 15.21 16.19
CA LEU A 346 6.62 13.83 15.81
C LEU A 346 5.12 13.56 16.00
N ARG A 347 4.54 12.87 15.03
CA ARG A 347 3.13 12.47 15.02
C ARG A 347 3.00 11.01 14.59
N PRO A 348 1.97 10.30 15.07
CA PRO A 348 1.65 8.97 14.57
C PRO A 348 1.42 8.96 13.05
N VAL A 349 1.91 7.94 12.37
CA VAL A 349 1.75 7.72 10.93
C VAL A 349 1.31 6.29 10.60
N ASP A 350 0.59 6.12 9.50
CA ASP A 350 0.11 4.81 9.08
C ASP A 350 1.26 3.94 8.52
N VAL A 351 2.28 4.58 7.92
CA VAL A 351 3.50 3.90 7.44
C VAL A 351 4.76 4.60 7.95
N LEU A 352 5.64 3.87 8.62
CA LEU A 352 6.94 4.36 9.09
C LEU A 352 8.08 3.60 8.39
N CYS A 353 8.97 4.30 7.70
CA CYS A 353 10.06 3.71 6.95
C CYS A 353 11.41 3.95 7.65
N ASN A 354 12.22 2.89 7.75
CA ASN A 354 13.55 2.87 8.34
C ASN A 354 14.46 1.93 7.52
N LEU A 355 14.51 2.14 6.21
CA LEU A 355 15.34 1.34 5.31
C LEU A 355 16.83 1.69 5.51
N SER A 356 17.70 0.69 5.44
CA SER A 356 19.14 0.83 5.72
C SER A 356 19.48 1.65 6.98
N GLY A 357 18.60 1.58 7.99
CA GLY A 357 18.58 2.49 9.12
C GLY A 357 18.94 1.84 10.46
N PHE A 358 18.17 2.19 11.50
CA PHE A 358 18.32 1.61 12.83
C PHE A 358 18.00 0.11 12.82
N GLY A 359 18.95 -0.73 13.23
CA GLY A 359 18.85 -2.19 13.10
C GLY A 359 19.58 -2.77 11.88
N ASP A 360 20.10 -1.93 10.98
CA ASP A 360 21.04 -2.32 9.93
C ASP A 360 22.37 -1.54 10.04
N ARG A 361 22.36 -0.25 9.68
CA ARG A 361 23.54 0.63 9.64
C ARG A 361 23.66 1.52 10.88
N LEU A 362 22.57 1.68 11.62
CA LEU A 362 22.47 2.50 12.82
C LEU A 362 22.06 1.64 14.02
N SER A 363 22.41 2.09 15.23
CA SER A 363 22.18 1.32 16.45
C SER A 363 20.70 1.29 16.83
N VAL A 364 20.13 0.08 17.01
CA VAL A 364 18.68 -0.10 17.22
C VAL A 364 18.08 0.62 18.43
N PRO A 365 18.76 0.82 19.59
CA PRO A 365 18.14 1.48 20.74
C PRO A 365 17.65 2.91 20.44
N PHE A 366 18.27 3.62 19.48
CA PHE A 366 17.82 4.96 19.09
C PHE A 366 16.50 4.97 18.31
N LEU A 367 16.04 3.81 17.82
CA LEU A 367 14.75 3.66 17.14
C LEU A 367 13.56 3.78 18.10
N GLN A 368 13.74 3.44 19.37
CA GLN A 368 12.67 3.32 20.37
C GLN A 368 11.74 4.52 20.40
N LYS A 369 12.31 5.72 20.50
CA LYS A 369 11.51 6.95 20.58
C LYS A 369 10.61 7.17 19.36
N PHE A 370 11.06 6.78 18.17
CA PHE A 370 10.30 6.96 16.94
C PHE A 370 9.16 5.95 16.87
N LEU A 371 9.39 4.70 17.29
CA LEU A 371 8.31 3.72 17.41
C LEU A 371 7.26 4.18 18.44
N GLU A 372 7.70 4.66 19.61
CA GLU A 372 6.80 5.13 20.67
C GLU A 372 5.99 6.38 20.28
N ARG A 373 6.53 7.27 19.43
CA ARG A 373 5.89 8.54 19.06
C ARG A 373 5.15 8.49 17.72
N CYS A 374 5.56 7.61 16.81
CA CYS A 374 5.06 7.57 15.44
C CYS A 374 4.19 6.35 15.12
N MET A 375 4.13 5.33 15.98
CA MET A 375 3.22 4.20 15.78
C MET A 375 1.86 4.42 16.47
N HIS A 376 0.82 3.90 15.83
CA HIS A 376 -0.52 3.67 16.35
C HIS A 376 -0.95 2.22 16.02
N SER A 377 -2.18 1.83 16.39
CA SER A 377 -2.63 0.42 16.30
C SER A 377 -2.61 -0.18 14.90
N ASP A 378 -2.66 0.65 13.86
CA ASP A 378 -2.72 0.23 12.46
C ASP A 378 -1.40 0.47 11.72
N SER A 379 -0.39 1.06 12.37
CA SER A 379 0.87 1.40 11.70
C SER A 379 1.57 0.17 11.14
N ARG A 380 2.23 0.36 9.99
CA ARG A 380 3.18 -0.58 9.39
C ARG A 380 4.58 0.05 9.39
N VAL A 381 5.55 -0.65 9.96
CA VAL A 381 6.96 -0.22 9.93
C VAL A 381 7.72 -1.06 8.90
N PHE A 382 8.33 -0.42 7.92
CA PHE A 382 9.19 -1.08 6.94
C PHE A 382 10.64 -0.80 7.28
N MET A 383 11.43 -1.85 7.50
CA MET A 383 12.85 -1.69 7.85
C MET A 383 13.73 -2.86 7.42
N ASP A 384 15.02 -2.57 7.33
CA ASP A 384 16.06 -3.59 7.14
C ASP A 384 16.67 -3.98 8.49
N VAL A 385 16.86 -5.29 8.70
CA VAL A 385 17.44 -5.86 9.92
C VAL A 385 18.68 -6.68 9.57
N ARG A 386 19.84 -6.20 9.99
CA ARG A 386 21.11 -6.94 9.88
C ARG A 386 21.20 -8.03 10.94
N LYS A 387 21.63 -9.23 10.54
CA LYS A 387 21.90 -10.34 11.47
C LYS A 387 22.93 -9.89 12.53
N GLY A 388 22.59 -10.09 13.80
CA GLY A 388 23.42 -9.68 14.94
C GLY A 388 23.18 -8.25 15.46
N SER A 389 22.32 -7.45 14.82
CA SER A 389 22.00 -6.07 15.26
C SER A 389 21.21 -5.97 16.57
N GLY A 390 20.61 -7.07 17.03
CA GLY A 390 19.67 -7.08 18.15
C GLY A 390 18.26 -6.56 17.82
N ALA A 391 17.98 -6.21 16.56
CA ALA A 391 16.69 -5.59 16.21
C ALA A 391 15.49 -6.53 16.29
N PHE A 392 15.62 -7.81 15.90
CA PHE A 392 14.50 -8.76 16.00
C PHE A 392 13.96 -8.92 17.42
N PRO A 393 14.79 -9.20 18.46
CA PRO A 393 14.33 -9.19 19.85
C PRO A 393 13.72 -7.86 20.28
N PHE A 394 14.35 -6.74 19.91
CA PHE A 394 13.87 -5.39 20.26
C PHE A 394 12.46 -5.11 19.70
N LEU A 395 12.21 -5.48 18.44
CA LEU A 395 10.94 -5.21 17.76
C LEU A 395 9.77 -6.05 18.27
N LYS A 396 10.02 -7.18 18.95
CA LYS A 396 8.96 -8.02 19.53
C LYS A 396 8.07 -7.25 20.52
N ALA A 397 8.61 -6.22 21.17
CA ALA A 397 7.86 -5.35 22.07
C ALA A 397 6.89 -4.40 21.35
N PHE A 398 7.09 -4.15 20.06
CA PHE A 398 6.33 -3.18 19.27
C PHE A 398 5.37 -3.84 18.27
N GLY A 399 5.69 -5.05 17.81
CA GLY A 399 4.89 -5.66 16.77
C GLY A 399 5.30 -7.06 16.34
N THR A 400 4.52 -7.60 15.40
CA THR A 400 4.80 -8.86 14.71
C THR A 400 5.69 -8.56 13.50
N ASN A 401 6.84 -9.23 13.43
CA ASN A 401 7.77 -9.09 12.32
C ASN A 401 7.39 -10.05 11.18
N ILE A 402 7.03 -9.52 10.03
CA ILE A 402 6.75 -10.28 8.80
C ILE A 402 7.95 -10.14 7.87
N THR A 403 8.53 -11.26 7.45
CA THR A 403 9.67 -11.24 6.53
C THR A 403 9.20 -11.01 5.10
N ILE A 404 9.77 -10.00 4.44
CA ILE A 404 9.50 -9.69 3.03
C ILE A 404 10.58 -10.32 2.14
N SER A 405 11.86 -10.05 2.45
CA SER A 405 12.97 -10.55 1.64
C SER A 405 14.26 -10.64 2.44
N LYS A 406 15.25 -11.34 1.89
CA LYS A 406 16.58 -11.51 2.46
C LYS A 406 17.63 -11.21 1.40
N ARG A 407 18.75 -10.61 1.82
CA ARG A 407 19.94 -10.37 0.99
C ARG A 407 21.21 -10.53 1.82
N GLU A 408 22.34 -10.73 1.17
CA GLU A 408 23.65 -10.64 1.82
C GLU A 408 24.35 -9.35 1.44
N GLU A 409 24.93 -8.67 2.42
CA GLU A 409 25.71 -7.43 2.24
C GLU A 409 26.86 -7.44 3.25
N GLU A 410 28.10 -7.30 2.78
CA GLU A 410 29.31 -7.32 3.61
C GLU A 410 29.41 -8.56 4.52
N GLY A 411 29.07 -9.74 3.99
CA GLY A 411 29.13 -11.02 4.72
C GLY A 411 28.04 -11.21 5.79
N HIS A 412 27.06 -10.31 5.86
CA HIS A 412 25.94 -10.42 6.79
C HIS A 412 24.62 -10.56 6.03
N GLU A 413 23.74 -11.44 6.54
CA GLU A 413 22.35 -11.49 6.08
C GLU A 413 21.61 -10.23 6.59
N ILE A 414 20.95 -9.54 5.67
CA ILE A 414 19.99 -8.47 5.95
C ILE A 414 18.61 -8.98 5.57
N THR A 415 17.70 -8.98 6.55
CA THR A 415 16.29 -9.31 6.34
C THR A 415 15.48 -8.02 6.26
N ARG A 416 14.77 -7.80 5.16
CA ARG A 416 13.76 -6.76 5.07
C ARG A 416 12.46 -7.26 5.66
N ILE A 417 11.86 -6.47 6.54
CA ILE A 417 10.65 -6.83 7.25
C ILE A 417 9.60 -5.73 7.23
N ARG A 418 8.34 -6.15 7.38
CA ARG A 418 7.23 -5.30 7.80
C ARG A 418 6.88 -5.64 9.23
N VAL A 419 6.97 -4.67 10.13
CA VAL A 419 6.48 -4.79 11.50
C VAL A 419 5.04 -4.28 11.52
N GLN A 420 4.13 -5.12 12.00
CA GLN A 420 2.74 -4.75 12.25
C GLN A 420 2.54 -4.56 13.74
N ALA A 421 1.93 -3.43 14.13
CA ALA A 421 1.64 -3.15 15.54
C ALA A 421 0.91 -4.34 16.21
N LYS A 422 1.34 -4.67 17.43
CA LYS A 422 0.75 -5.75 18.23
C LYS A 422 0.00 -5.15 19.41
N ALA A 423 -0.97 -5.90 19.92
CA ALA A 423 -1.57 -5.63 21.21
C ALA A 423 -0.45 -5.43 22.27
N PRO A 424 -0.53 -4.36 23.07
CA PRO A 424 0.44 -4.11 24.13
C PRO A 424 0.42 -5.28 25.11
N GLU A 425 1.57 -5.60 25.69
CA GLU A 425 1.63 -6.59 26.75
C GLU A 425 0.82 -6.12 27.95
N VAL A 426 0.09 -7.06 28.51
CA VAL A 426 -0.76 -6.85 29.68
C VAL A 426 0.15 -6.65 30.89
N ASN A 427 0.53 -5.41 31.16
CA ASN A 427 1.28 -5.07 32.37
C ASN A 427 0.32 -4.75 33.51
N SER A 428 0.38 -5.53 34.59
CA SER A 428 -0.04 -5.09 35.92
C SER A 428 0.77 -3.83 36.24
N GLY A 429 0.12 -2.67 36.31
CA GLY A 429 0.83 -1.41 36.50
C GLY A 429 1.80 -1.47 37.68
N GLY A 430 2.99 -0.90 37.52
CA GLY A 430 3.91 -0.71 38.63
C GLY A 430 3.41 0.36 39.59
N ASP A 431 3.92 0.35 40.82
CA ASP A 431 3.59 1.25 41.94
C ASP A 431 3.47 2.73 41.54
N THR A 432 4.23 3.16 40.53
CA THR A 432 4.27 4.53 40.02
C THR A 432 2.93 5.02 39.43
N TRP A 433 2.23 4.20 38.63
CA TRP A 433 0.95 4.63 38.03
C TRP A 433 -0.16 4.69 39.07
N ASP A 434 -0.20 3.72 39.97
CA ASP A 434 -1.24 3.65 41.00
C ASP A 434 -1.16 4.90 41.90
N HIS A 435 0.04 5.37 42.21
CA HIS A 435 0.25 6.64 42.89
C HIS A 435 -0.24 7.85 42.06
N ILE A 436 0.09 7.92 40.77
CA ILE A 436 -0.39 8.99 39.88
C ILE A 436 -1.93 8.97 39.77
N ALA A 437 -2.53 7.80 39.64
CA ALA A 437 -3.97 7.64 39.55
C ALA A 437 -4.66 8.12 40.84
N LEU A 438 -4.11 7.77 42.01
CA LEU A 438 -4.60 8.29 43.30
C LEU A 438 -4.46 9.82 43.39
N GLN A 439 -3.35 10.39 42.90
CA GLN A 439 -3.19 11.85 42.84
C GLN A 439 -4.22 12.51 41.91
N LEU A 440 -4.50 11.90 40.76
CA LEU A 440 -5.51 12.38 39.81
C LEU A 440 -6.93 12.27 40.38
N ALA A 441 -7.21 11.22 41.15
CA ALA A 441 -8.49 11.01 41.84
C ALA A 441 -8.78 12.13 42.85
N GLY A 442 -7.74 12.63 43.53
CA GLY A 442 -7.88 13.62 44.60
C GLY A 442 -8.48 13.01 45.88
N THR A 443 -8.80 13.86 46.86
CA THR A 443 -9.25 13.43 48.19
C THR A 443 -10.66 12.84 48.23
N GLU A 444 -11.50 13.20 47.26
CA GLU A 444 -12.89 12.75 47.17
C GLU A 444 -13.08 11.63 46.13
N GLY A 445 -12.07 11.39 45.30
CA GLY A 445 -12.08 10.37 44.26
C GLY A 445 -11.57 9.02 44.75
N TRP A 446 -11.50 8.07 43.84
CA TRP A 446 -10.96 6.75 44.13
C TRP A 446 -10.35 6.11 42.88
N TYR A 447 -9.45 5.17 43.12
CA TYR A 447 -8.82 4.34 42.10
C TYR A 447 -8.95 2.87 42.49
N ARG A 448 -9.40 2.03 41.55
CA ARG A 448 -9.51 0.58 41.71
C ARG A 448 -8.62 -0.08 40.66
N ALA A 449 -7.49 -0.63 41.08
CA ALA A 449 -6.65 -1.47 40.24
C ALA A 449 -7.29 -2.86 40.07
N GLY A 450 -7.31 -3.37 38.85
CA GLY A 450 -7.84 -4.69 38.49
C GLY A 450 -6.78 -5.60 37.89
N PRO A 451 -7.14 -6.88 37.63
CA PRO A 451 -6.26 -7.82 36.97
C PRO A 451 -5.94 -7.37 35.56
N ASN A 452 -4.86 -7.92 35.01
CA ASN A 452 -4.49 -7.73 33.60
C ASN A 452 -4.43 -6.26 33.19
N GLY A 453 -3.95 -5.38 34.06
CA GLY A 453 -3.82 -3.96 33.76
C GLY A 453 -5.15 -3.21 33.51
N HIS A 454 -6.30 -3.76 33.89
CA HIS A 454 -7.54 -3.00 33.93
C HIS A 454 -7.58 -2.11 35.18
N SER A 455 -8.25 -0.95 35.10
CA SER A 455 -8.48 -0.12 36.28
C SER A 455 -9.62 0.86 36.09
N PHE A 456 -10.22 1.28 37.21
CA PHE A 456 -11.23 2.34 37.26
C PHE A 456 -10.65 3.51 38.05
N LEU A 457 -10.75 4.72 37.50
CA LEU A 457 -10.29 5.96 38.12
C LEU A 457 -11.45 6.95 38.16
N TYR A 458 -11.98 7.21 39.36
CA TYR A 458 -13.00 8.21 39.60
C TYR A 458 -12.39 9.52 40.08
N MET A 459 -12.73 10.60 39.38
CA MET A 459 -12.28 11.97 39.63
C MET A 459 -13.52 12.87 39.78
N PRO A 460 -14.00 13.10 41.02
CA PRO A 460 -15.17 13.94 41.27
C PRO A 460 -14.86 15.40 40.96
N ARG A 461 -15.85 16.07 40.38
CA ARG A 461 -15.93 17.53 40.20
C ARG A 461 -17.40 17.93 40.32
N ASP A 462 -18.08 18.24 39.21
CA ASP A 462 -19.52 18.51 39.18
C ASP A 462 -20.34 17.31 39.69
N PRO A 463 -21.19 17.47 40.73
CA PRO A 463 -22.02 16.39 41.25
C PRO A 463 -23.21 16.02 40.35
N ASP A 464 -23.57 16.85 39.37
CA ASP A 464 -24.73 16.61 38.50
C ASP A 464 -24.37 15.79 37.25
N ILE A 465 -23.13 15.88 36.77
CA ILE A 465 -22.69 15.29 35.49
C ILE A 465 -21.51 14.35 35.70
N LEU A 466 -21.71 13.08 35.34
CA LEU A 466 -20.67 12.06 35.26
C LEU A 466 -20.40 11.67 33.80
N VAL A 467 -19.13 11.77 33.38
CA VAL A 467 -18.67 11.20 32.12
C VAL A 467 -17.87 9.93 32.39
N VAL A 468 -18.37 8.80 31.91
CA VAL A 468 -17.68 7.50 31.94
C VAL A 468 -16.95 7.30 30.62
N THR A 469 -15.63 7.18 30.65
CA THR A 469 -14.80 7.11 29.43
C THR A 469 -14.06 5.82 29.30
N PHE A 470 -13.98 5.31 28.08
CA PHE A 470 -13.26 4.10 27.74
C PHE A 470 -12.13 4.41 26.76
N ASP A 471 -10.95 3.86 27.03
CA ASP A 471 -9.79 3.95 26.16
C ASP A 471 -10.00 3.19 24.84
N ASN A 472 -9.43 3.75 23.77
CA ASN A 472 -9.33 3.11 22.47
C ASN A 472 -8.02 2.29 22.37
N LEU A 473 -7.78 1.66 21.22
CA LEU A 473 -6.58 0.84 20.99
C LEU A 473 -5.27 1.65 21.13
N ASP A 474 -5.24 2.86 20.58
CA ASP A 474 -4.07 3.73 20.59
C ASP A 474 -3.68 4.16 22.02
N ILE A 475 -4.66 4.52 22.85
CA ILE A 475 -4.43 4.89 24.26
C ILE A 475 -4.05 3.66 25.07
N ALA A 476 -4.63 2.50 24.77
CA ALA A 476 -4.23 1.24 25.38
C ALA A 476 -2.77 0.86 25.06
N MET A 477 -2.22 1.29 23.92
CA MET A 477 -0.80 1.11 23.57
C MET A 477 0.16 2.05 24.31
N THR A 478 -0.33 3.15 24.92
CA THR A 478 0.54 4.16 25.56
C THR A 478 1.04 3.69 26.92
N LYS A 479 2.28 4.05 27.30
CA LYS A 479 2.84 3.77 28.63
C LYS A 479 1.98 4.39 29.74
N ARG A 480 1.80 3.65 30.84
CA ARG A 480 0.93 4.09 31.95
C ARG A 480 1.37 5.40 32.61
N GLU A 481 2.66 5.69 32.72
CA GLU A 481 3.17 6.91 33.40
C GLU A 481 2.61 8.21 32.80
N ASP A 482 2.54 8.28 31.47
CA ASP A 482 2.00 9.43 30.73
C ASP A 482 0.52 9.28 30.37
N ARG A 483 -0.08 8.12 30.68
CA ARG A 483 -1.46 7.80 30.27
C ARG A 483 -2.44 8.64 31.07
N ARG A 484 -3.39 9.25 30.36
CA ARG A 484 -4.58 9.85 30.96
C ARG A 484 -5.80 9.16 30.36
N PRO A 485 -6.91 9.05 31.12
CA PRO A 485 -8.12 8.49 30.56
C PRO A 485 -8.57 9.28 29.33
N TRP A 486 -9.13 8.60 28.34
CA TRP A 486 -9.54 9.25 27.11
C TRP A 486 -10.46 10.45 27.35
N GLY A 487 -10.11 11.60 26.77
CA GLY A 487 -10.87 12.84 26.91
C GLY A 487 -10.65 13.62 28.21
N TYR A 488 -9.67 13.22 29.04
CA TYR A 488 -9.38 13.85 30.34
C TYR A 488 -9.36 15.39 30.31
N ASN A 489 -8.60 16.01 29.39
CA ASN A 489 -8.43 17.46 29.38
C ASN A 489 -9.75 18.19 29.17
N PHE A 490 -10.53 17.84 28.14
CA PHE A 490 -11.76 18.58 27.87
C PHE A 490 -12.83 18.34 28.93
N ILE A 491 -12.89 17.14 29.55
CA ILE A 491 -13.84 16.85 30.64
C ILE A 491 -13.48 17.68 31.88
N LYS A 492 -12.17 17.73 32.19
CA LYS A 492 -11.64 18.58 33.26
C LYS A 492 -11.96 20.05 33.01
N ASP A 493 -11.79 20.54 31.79
CA ASP A 493 -12.02 21.95 31.43
C ASP A 493 -13.50 22.34 31.53
N GLN A 494 -14.44 21.40 31.39
CA GLN A 494 -15.86 21.62 31.66
C GLN A 494 -16.23 21.51 33.15
N GLY A 495 -15.30 21.06 34.00
CA GLY A 495 -15.55 20.84 35.42
C GLY A 495 -16.39 19.59 35.73
N TRP A 496 -16.58 18.65 34.80
CA TRP A 496 -17.42 17.47 35.02
C TRP A 496 -16.73 16.36 35.83
N SER A 497 -17.52 15.61 36.60
CA SER A 497 -17.05 14.38 37.24
C SER A 497 -16.72 13.34 36.16
N MET A 498 -15.68 12.55 36.39
CA MET A 498 -15.17 11.61 35.41
C MET A 498 -14.91 10.23 36.03
N LEU A 499 -15.38 9.18 35.36
CA LEU A 499 -14.98 7.80 35.64
C LEU A 499 -14.20 7.27 34.44
N GLY A 500 -12.87 7.25 34.54
CA GLY A 500 -12.00 6.64 33.55
C GLY A 500 -11.97 5.13 33.72
N VAL A 501 -12.31 4.37 32.68
CA VAL A 501 -12.21 2.91 32.63
C VAL A 501 -11.06 2.53 31.71
N LEU A 502 -9.92 2.23 32.30
CA LEU A 502 -8.68 2.01 31.55
C LEU A 502 -8.53 0.53 31.19
N ALA A 503 -8.22 0.28 29.93
CA ALA A 503 -7.94 -1.07 29.44
C ALA A 503 -6.48 -1.46 29.69
N GLY A 504 -6.23 -2.69 30.12
CA GLY A 504 -4.85 -3.21 30.21
C GLY A 504 -4.26 -3.70 28.90
N GLY A 505 -5.02 -3.61 27.82
CA GLY A 505 -4.62 -3.90 26.47
C GLY A 505 -5.81 -3.89 25.53
N TRP A 506 -5.67 -4.55 24.39
CA TRP A 506 -6.75 -4.71 23.41
C TRP A 506 -7.70 -5.83 23.85
N THR A 507 -8.54 -5.56 24.85
CA THR A 507 -9.35 -6.61 25.51
C THR A 507 -10.85 -6.47 25.26
N TRP A 508 -11.28 -5.38 24.62
CA TRP A 508 -12.70 -5.01 24.51
C TRP A 508 -13.41 -4.99 25.87
N TYR A 509 -12.67 -4.77 26.96
CA TYR A 509 -13.21 -4.76 28.31
C TYR A 509 -13.95 -6.05 28.70
N ARG A 510 -13.58 -7.17 28.08
CA ARG A 510 -14.18 -8.50 28.32
C ARG A 510 -13.55 -9.27 29.48
N GLU A 511 -12.75 -8.59 30.30
CA GLU A 511 -12.25 -9.18 31.54
C GLU A 511 -13.40 -9.24 32.56
N PRO A 512 -13.71 -10.40 33.18
CA PRO A 512 -14.85 -10.54 34.10
C PRO A 512 -14.87 -9.49 35.22
N TRP A 513 -13.70 -9.15 35.75
CA TRP A 513 -13.54 -8.13 36.77
C TRP A 513 -14.13 -6.77 36.37
N VAL A 514 -14.05 -6.38 35.09
CA VAL A 514 -14.63 -5.11 34.62
C VAL A 514 -16.16 -5.13 34.75
N CYS A 515 -16.80 -6.25 34.38
CA CYS A 515 -18.24 -6.44 34.55
C CYS A 515 -18.65 -6.38 36.03
N GLU A 516 -17.88 -7.04 36.91
CA GLU A 516 -18.11 -7.03 38.35
C GLU A 516 -18.00 -5.63 38.96
N GLN A 517 -17.06 -4.81 38.49
CA GLN A 517 -16.95 -3.42 38.95
C GLN A 517 -18.17 -2.58 38.56
N PHE A 518 -18.66 -2.71 37.33
CA PHE A 518 -19.88 -2.02 36.92
C PHE A 518 -21.11 -2.48 37.71
N ASP A 519 -21.21 -3.77 38.01
CA ASP A 519 -22.27 -4.33 38.85
C ASP A 519 -22.21 -3.78 40.28
N ALA A 520 -21.03 -3.73 40.88
CA ALA A 520 -20.83 -3.17 42.21
C ALA A 520 -21.25 -1.69 42.24
N LEU A 521 -20.78 -0.87 41.27
CA LEU A 521 -21.16 0.54 41.18
C LEU A 521 -22.67 0.73 41.00
N GLN A 522 -23.32 -0.13 40.22
CA GLN A 522 -24.77 -0.11 40.05
C GLN A 522 -25.49 -0.43 41.36
N GLN A 523 -25.08 -1.49 42.07
CA GLN A 523 -25.66 -1.93 43.34
C GLN A 523 -25.47 -0.90 44.45
N GLU A 524 -24.31 -0.25 44.49
CA GLU A 524 -23.98 0.85 45.41
C GLU A 524 -24.76 2.14 45.10
N GLY A 525 -25.53 2.17 44.01
CA GLY A 525 -26.27 3.36 43.57
C GLY A 525 -25.37 4.50 43.11
N PHE A 526 -24.12 4.22 42.74
CA PHE A 526 -23.13 5.23 42.35
C PHE A 526 -23.65 6.13 41.22
N PHE A 527 -24.17 5.52 40.15
CA PHE A 527 -24.68 6.26 38.99
C PHE A 527 -25.93 7.11 39.31
N LYS A 528 -26.72 6.72 40.30
CA LYS A 528 -27.94 7.43 40.70
C LYS A 528 -27.66 8.76 41.42
N LYS A 529 -26.41 9.00 41.82
CA LYS A 529 -25.98 10.26 42.45
C LYS A 529 -25.93 11.43 41.47
N PHE A 530 -25.85 11.15 40.18
CA PHE A 530 -25.72 12.15 39.13
C PHE A 530 -27.05 12.34 38.40
N LYS A 531 -27.38 13.59 38.04
CA LYS A 531 -28.54 13.89 37.21
C LYS A 531 -28.36 13.39 35.78
N ARG A 532 -27.11 13.34 35.32
CA ARG A 532 -26.75 12.93 33.96
C ARG A 532 -25.49 12.07 33.98
N VAL A 533 -25.60 10.89 33.38
CA VAL A 533 -24.47 9.97 33.18
C VAL A 533 -24.28 9.78 31.68
N VAL A 534 -23.05 9.95 31.20
CA VAL A 534 -22.73 9.79 29.77
C VAL A 534 -21.56 8.85 29.57
N PHE A 535 -21.75 7.82 28.77
CA PHE A 535 -20.73 6.85 28.41
C PHE A 535 -20.12 7.25 27.06
N TYR A 536 -18.80 7.33 27.00
CA TYR A 536 -18.08 7.90 25.88
C TYR A 536 -16.92 7.02 25.45
N GLY A 537 -16.88 6.62 24.18
CA GLY A 537 -15.81 5.79 23.64
C GLY A 537 -15.60 5.88 22.12
N ALA A 538 -14.44 5.43 21.65
CA ALA A 538 -14.15 5.24 20.22
C ALA A 538 -13.59 3.83 19.94
N SER A 539 -13.99 3.22 18.82
CA SER A 539 -13.59 1.86 18.42
C SER A 539 -13.86 0.85 19.55
N MET A 540 -12.83 0.19 20.08
CA MET A 540 -12.91 -0.67 21.27
C MET A 540 -13.57 0.03 22.48
N GLY A 541 -13.25 1.30 22.72
CA GLY A 541 -13.90 2.07 23.78
C GLY A 541 -15.36 2.38 23.44
N GLY A 542 -15.68 2.56 22.16
CA GLY A 542 -17.05 2.78 21.68
C GLY A 542 -17.93 1.55 21.87
N TYR A 543 -17.36 0.35 21.66
CA TYR A 543 -17.98 -0.91 22.07
C TYR A 543 -18.34 -0.87 23.56
N ALA A 544 -17.37 -0.57 24.43
CA ALA A 544 -17.57 -0.58 25.87
C ALA A 544 -18.58 0.47 26.35
N ALA A 545 -18.56 1.67 25.76
CA ALA A 545 -19.53 2.72 26.04
C ALA A 545 -20.98 2.26 25.77
N CYS A 546 -21.19 1.51 24.70
CA CYS A 546 -22.49 0.92 24.38
C CYS A 546 -22.80 -0.32 25.24
N ALA A 547 -21.81 -1.19 25.46
CA ALA A 547 -21.97 -2.49 26.12
C ALA A 547 -22.28 -2.37 27.62
N PHE A 548 -21.69 -1.39 28.31
CA PHE A 548 -21.90 -1.17 29.74
C PHE A 548 -23.04 -0.20 30.07
N ALA A 549 -23.78 0.30 29.07
CA ALA A 549 -24.96 1.14 29.29
C ALA A 549 -25.97 0.55 30.31
N PRO A 550 -26.23 -0.78 30.38
CA PRO A 550 -27.12 -1.34 31.39
C PRO A 550 -26.67 -1.17 32.85
N ALA A 551 -25.40 -0.83 33.12
CA ALA A 551 -24.93 -0.53 34.47
C ALA A 551 -25.49 0.81 35.00
N ALA A 552 -25.79 1.74 34.08
CA ALA A 552 -26.44 3.02 34.36
C ALA A 552 -27.65 3.21 33.44
N PRO A 553 -28.78 2.50 33.68
CA PRO A 553 -29.97 2.62 32.84
C PRO A 553 -30.43 4.09 32.74
N GLY A 554 -30.75 4.53 31.53
CA GLY A 554 -31.08 5.94 31.24
C GLY A 554 -29.87 6.85 31.01
N CYS A 555 -28.64 6.33 31.00
CA CYS A 555 -27.47 7.10 30.55
C CYS A 555 -27.57 7.49 29.07
N ASP A 556 -26.79 8.49 28.67
CA ASP A 556 -26.54 8.76 27.25
C ASP A 556 -25.24 8.09 26.82
N VAL A 557 -25.14 7.67 25.56
CA VAL A 557 -23.95 7.04 24.98
C VAL A 557 -23.49 7.85 23.78
N VAL A 558 -22.17 8.09 23.68
CA VAL A 558 -21.51 8.72 22.54
C VAL A 558 -20.40 7.78 22.06
N ALA A 559 -20.59 7.17 20.90
CA ALA A 559 -19.70 6.15 20.36
C ALA A 559 -19.20 6.52 18.96
N ILE A 560 -17.87 6.51 18.77
CA ILE A 560 -17.22 6.80 17.47
C ILE A 560 -16.72 5.49 16.87
N SER A 561 -17.17 5.14 15.67
CA SER A 561 -16.86 3.89 14.96
C SER A 561 -16.86 2.65 15.87
N PRO A 562 -17.93 2.41 16.67
CA PRO A 562 -17.93 1.29 17.62
C PRO A 562 -17.99 -0.05 16.89
N GLN A 563 -17.27 -1.04 17.40
CA GLN A 563 -17.65 -2.43 17.14
C GLN A 563 -18.89 -2.76 17.99
N SER A 564 -19.89 -3.42 17.43
CA SER A 564 -21.05 -3.91 18.18
C SER A 564 -20.70 -5.15 19.04
N THR A 565 -19.83 -6.00 18.50
CA THR A 565 -19.22 -7.19 19.09
C THR A 565 -18.10 -7.61 18.12
N VAL A 566 -17.17 -8.46 18.54
CA VAL A 566 -16.17 -9.09 17.64
C VAL A 566 -16.30 -10.62 17.64
N ASP A 567 -17.41 -11.14 18.16
CA ASP A 567 -17.79 -12.55 18.07
C ASP A 567 -17.99 -12.96 16.60
N LYS A 568 -17.15 -13.88 16.11
CA LYS A 568 -17.15 -14.34 14.72
C LYS A 568 -18.43 -15.09 14.31
N SER A 569 -19.19 -15.63 15.26
CA SER A 569 -20.50 -16.25 14.97
C SER A 569 -21.56 -15.21 14.63
N ILE A 570 -21.38 -13.98 15.11
CA ILE A 570 -22.32 -12.86 14.95
C ILE A 570 -21.85 -11.89 13.85
N VAL A 571 -20.54 -11.63 13.77
CA VAL A 571 -19.90 -10.72 12.80
C VAL A 571 -18.79 -11.45 12.01
N PRO A 572 -19.13 -12.44 11.16
CA PRO A 572 -18.15 -13.20 10.39
C PRO A 572 -17.34 -12.35 9.40
N TRP A 573 -17.84 -11.15 9.07
CA TRP A 573 -17.17 -10.17 8.20
C TRP A 573 -16.14 -9.28 8.92
N GLU A 574 -16.09 -9.25 10.26
CA GLU A 574 -15.08 -8.45 10.99
C GLU A 574 -13.72 -9.20 11.03
N THR A 575 -12.70 -8.64 10.36
CA THR A 575 -11.41 -9.31 10.12
C THR A 575 -10.23 -8.68 10.89
N ARG A 576 -10.43 -7.52 11.52
CA ARG A 576 -9.34 -6.67 12.05
C ARG A 576 -8.75 -7.16 13.36
N TYR A 577 -9.58 -7.65 14.28
CA TYR A 577 -9.19 -7.78 15.70
C TYR A 577 -9.01 -9.23 16.17
N LYS A 578 -8.09 -9.96 15.53
CA LYS A 578 -7.80 -11.38 15.84
C LYS A 578 -7.47 -11.66 17.30
N THR A 579 -6.88 -10.68 18.00
CA THR A 579 -6.38 -10.84 19.37
C THR A 579 -7.46 -11.03 20.44
N VAL A 580 -8.74 -10.89 20.09
CA VAL A 580 -9.88 -11.01 21.01
C VAL A 580 -10.97 -11.94 20.50
N TRP A 581 -10.75 -12.66 19.39
CA TRP A 581 -11.77 -13.56 18.83
C TRP A 581 -12.11 -14.75 19.73
N ASP A 582 -11.27 -15.06 20.70
CA ASP A 582 -11.44 -16.10 21.71
C ASP A 582 -12.14 -15.63 22.98
N ARG A 583 -12.41 -14.32 23.14
CA ARG A 583 -13.09 -13.78 24.32
C ARG A 583 -14.61 -13.96 24.24
N ASP A 584 -15.25 -14.07 25.41
CA ASP A 584 -16.70 -14.19 25.54
C ASP A 584 -17.40 -12.83 25.40
N PHE A 585 -18.24 -12.69 24.36
CA PHE A 585 -19.08 -11.51 24.09
C PHE A 585 -20.56 -11.75 24.41
N SER A 586 -20.88 -12.77 25.22
CA SER A 586 -22.23 -13.03 25.71
C SER A 586 -22.52 -12.28 27.02
N GLY A 587 -23.72 -12.51 27.56
CA GLY A 587 -24.18 -11.96 28.83
C GLY A 587 -24.70 -10.52 28.74
N LYS A 588 -25.02 -9.95 29.92
CA LYS A 588 -25.71 -8.65 30.04
C LYS A 588 -24.93 -7.43 29.55
N TYR A 589 -23.62 -7.56 29.39
CA TYR A 589 -22.74 -6.53 28.80
C TYR A 589 -22.12 -7.03 27.48
N GLY A 590 -22.71 -8.03 26.82
CA GLY A 590 -22.13 -8.74 25.69
C GLY A 590 -22.22 -8.01 24.35
N ASP A 591 -23.34 -8.17 23.64
CA ASP A 591 -23.59 -7.52 22.36
C ASP A 591 -24.02 -6.06 22.56
N ALA A 592 -23.10 -5.14 22.29
CA ALA A 592 -23.30 -3.71 22.51
C ALA A 592 -24.47 -3.14 21.70
N ALA A 593 -24.79 -3.72 20.53
CA ALA A 593 -25.93 -3.28 19.74
C ALA A 593 -27.27 -3.61 20.41
N GLN A 594 -27.35 -4.72 21.14
CA GLN A 594 -28.56 -5.14 21.83
C GLN A 594 -28.68 -4.42 23.19
N VAL A 595 -27.64 -4.50 24.01
CA VAL A 595 -27.71 -4.08 25.42
C VAL A 595 -27.73 -2.55 25.59
N SER A 596 -27.27 -1.80 24.59
CA SER A 596 -27.39 -0.33 24.57
C SER A 596 -28.83 0.19 24.50
N ALA A 597 -29.84 -0.68 24.32
CA ALA A 597 -31.25 -0.34 24.50
C ALA A 597 -31.57 0.20 25.91
N ALA A 598 -30.73 -0.10 26.92
CA ALA A 598 -30.88 0.42 28.28
C ALA A 598 -30.55 1.92 28.42
N ALA A 599 -29.86 2.51 27.43
CA ALA A 599 -29.54 3.93 27.40
C ALA A 599 -30.77 4.78 27.05
N HIS A 600 -30.82 6.02 27.51
CA HIS A 600 -31.79 7.01 27.06
C HIS A 600 -31.55 7.41 25.60
N ARG A 601 -30.27 7.61 25.21
CA ARG A 601 -29.88 7.96 23.83
C ARG A 601 -28.52 7.36 23.49
N VAL A 602 -28.35 6.88 22.25
CA VAL A 602 -27.08 6.36 21.73
C VAL A 602 -26.71 7.10 20.45
N SER A 603 -25.67 7.93 20.50
CA SER A 603 -25.16 8.66 19.33
C SER A 603 -23.99 7.92 18.71
N ILE A 604 -24.16 7.42 17.47
CA ILE A 604 -23.14 6.64 16.77
C ILE A 604 -22.57 7.49 15.62
N LEU A 605 -21.31 7.86 15.74
CA LEU A 605 -20.57 8.57 14.69
C LEU A 605 -19.77 7.57 13.88
N TYR A 606 -19.99 7.49 12.56
CA TYR A 606 -19.28 6.52 11.70
C TYR A 606 -19.25 6.98 10.24
N ASP A 607 -18.27 6.49 9.47
CA ASP A 607 -18.29 6.65 8.02
C ASP A 607 -19.14 5.53 7.37
N PRO A 608 -20.27 5.84 6.71
CA PRO A 608 -21.07 4.84 6.00
C PRO A 608 -20.39 4.20 4.78
N TYR A 609 -19.24 4.71 4.34
CA TYR A 609 -18.46 4.13 3.25
C TYR A 609 -17.24 3.33 3.72
N GLU A 610 -17.03 3.22 5.03
CA GLU A 610 -16.09 2.28 5.64
C GLU A 610 -16.83 0.96 5.91
N PRO A 611 -16.63 -0.11 5.10
CA PRO A 611 -17.56 -1.25 5.07
C PRO A 611 -17.69 -1.98 6.41
N LEU A 612 -16.60 -2.13 7.17
CA LEU A 612 -16.61 -2.82 8.46
C LEU A 612 -17.33 -1.98 9.53
N ASP A 613 -17.05 -0.67 9.57
CA ASP A 613 -17.69 0.25 10.51
C ASP A 613 -19.19 0.42 10.21
N ALA A 614 -19.54 0.53 8.93
CA ALA A 614 -20.93 0.66 8.50
C ALA A 614 -21.76 -0.57 8.87
N GLN A 615 -21.20 -1.79 8.74
CA GLN A 615 -21.87 -3.01 9.15
C GLN A 615 -22.03 -3.12 10.67
N HIS A 616 -21.06 -2.64 11.46
CA HIS A 616 -21.23 -2.56 12.92
C HIS A 616 -22.32 -1.54 13.29
N ALA A 617 -22.27 -0.34 12.72
CA ALA A 617 -23.27 0.70 12.98
C ALA A 617 -24.68 0.19 12.61
N ALA A 618 -24.84 -0.49 11.48
CA ALA A 618 -26.13 -1.01 11.02
C ALA A 618 -26.81 -1.98 12.01
N ARG A 619 -26.04 -2.64 12.90
CA ARG A 619 -26.61 -3.53 13.93
C ARG A 619 -27.33 -2.76 15.05
N PHE A 620 -27.01 -1.49 15.27
CA PHE A 620 -27.66 -0.66 16.28
C PHE A 620 -29.01 -0.13 15.74
N SER A 621 -30.08 -0.91 15.92
CA SER A 621 -31.41 -0.63 15.35
C SER A 621 -32.46 -0.15 16.36
N ASN A 622 -32.09 0.00 17.64
CA ASN A 622 -33.03 0.42 18.69
C ASN A 622 -33.50 1.87 18.48
N ALA A 623 -34.71 2.19 18.96
CA ALA A 623 -35.33 3.52 18.76
C ALA A 623 -34.56 4.68 19.43
N ASN A 624 -33.73 4.39 20.43
CA ASN A 624 -32.88 5.35 21.12
C ASN A 624 -31.57 5.67 20.35
N VAL A 625 -31.33 5.03 19.21
CA VAL A 625 -30.08 5.18 18.42
C VAL A 625 -30.21 6.32 17.40
N ALA A 626 -29.25 7.24 17.43
CA ALA A 626 -29.04 8.28 16.44
C ALA A 626 -27.77 7.99 15.62
N HIS A 627 -27.96 7.67 14.33
CA HIS A 627 -26.88 7.47 13.36
C HIS A 627 -26.38 8.82 12.83
N LEU A 628 -25.24 9.27 13.34
CA LEU A 628 -24.55 10.50 12.93
C LEU A 628 -23.50 10.18 11.87
N ARG A 629 -23.94 10.19 10.61
CA ARG A 629 -23.10 9.74 9.48
C ARG A 629 -22.01 10.77 9.15
N ALA A 630 -20.80 10.26 8.93
CA ALA A 630 -19.62 11.02 8.58
C ALA A 630 -19.01 10.55 7.24
N PRO A 631 -19.70 10.72 6.09
CA PRO A 631 -19.28 10.12 4.84
C PRO A 631 -17.89 10.57 4.40
N LEU A 632 -17.10 9.61 3.91
CA LEU A 632 -15.79 9.81 3.28
C LEU A 632 -14.72 10.36 4.24
N LEU A 633 -14.83 10.00 5.53
CA LEU A 633 -13.87 10.32 6.59
C LEU A 633 -13.17 9.07 7.18
N GLY A 634 -13.44 7.87 6.67
CA GLY A 634 -12.81 6.59 7.02
C GLY A 634 -12.94 6.15 8.47
N HIS A 635 -12.26 5.05 8.80
CA HIS A 635 -12.28 4.46 10.14
C HIS A 635 -11.75 5.37 11.26
N ARG A 636 -10.63 6.09 11.05
CA ARG A 636 -10.06 7.02 12.05
C ARG A 636 -10.80 8.36 12.08
N LEU A 637 -12.12 8.28 12.22
CA LEU A 637 -13.02 9.42 12.21
C LEU A 637 -12.65 10.47 13.27
N GLY A 638 -12.31 10.03 14.49
CA GLY A 638 -11.87 10.94 15.56
C GLY A 638 -10.69 11.82 15.16
N SER A 639 -9.67 11.25 14.51
CA SER A 639 -8.51 11.98 14.00
C SER A 639 -8.91 12.98 12.91
N SER A 640 -9.78 12.57 11.99
CA SER A 640 -10.28 13.45 10.91
C SER A 640 -11.08 14.64 11.47
N LEU A 641 -11.96 14.40 12.45
CA LEU A 641 -12.71 15.46 13.13
C LEU A 641 -11.79 16.42 13.89
N ASN A 642 -10.71 15.90 14.50
CA ASN A 642 -9.73 16.71 15.20
C ASN A 642 -8.93 17.60 14.25
N GLN A 643 -8.48 17.05 13.11
CA GLN A 643 -7.77 17.81 12.07
C GLN A 643 -8.61 18.98 11.54
N MET A 644 -9.93 18.80 11.46
CA MET A 644 -10.86 19.85 11.07
C MET A 644 -11.19 20.86 12.20
N GLY A 645 -10.71 20.63 13.42
CA GLY A 645 -11.03 21.45 14.59
C GLY A 645 -12.48 21.31 15.10
N ILE A 646 -13.22 20.30 14.62
CA ILE A 646 -14.65 20.12 14.95
C ILE A 646 -14.92 18.98 15.93
N LEU A 647 -13.90 18.19 16.31
CA LEU A 647 -14.09 17.11 17.28
C LEU A 647 -14.60 17.64 18.63
N SER A 648 -13.89 18.60 19.22
CA SER A 648 -14.25 19.17 20.54
C SER A 648 -15.69 19.70 20.60
N PRO A 649 -16.16 20.58 19.70
CA PRO A 649 -17.54 21.06 19.78
C PRO A 649 -18.58 19.95 19.59
N ILE A 650 -18.31 18.95 18.73
CA ILE A 650 -19.20 17.80 18.56
C ILE A 650 -19.28 16.98 19.85
N ILE A 651 -18.14 16.61 20.43
CA ILE A 651 -18.10 15.77 21.63
C ILE A 651 -18.70 16.50 22.83
N LEU A 652 -18.34 17.77 23.06
CA LEU A 652 -18.90 18.54 24.17
C LEU A 652 -20.42 18.70 24.06
N GLY A 653 -20.94 18.97 22.85
CA GLY A 653 -22.37 19.00 22.60
C GLY A 653 -23.05 17.64 22.83
N ALA A 654 -22.37 16.55 22.46
CA ALA A 654 -22.94 15.21 22.66
C ALA A 654 -23.01 14.86 24.15
N LEU A 655 -21.95 15.18 24.91
CA LEU A 655 -21.84 14.93 26.34
C LEU A 655 -22.84 15.78 27.15
N ASN A 656 -22.96 17.08 26.88
CA ASN A 656 -23.90 17.94 27.61
C ASN A 656 -25.37 17.76 27.18
N GLY A 657 -25.65 16.96 26.14
CA GLY A 657 -27.01 16.66 25.69
C GLY A 657 -27.52 17.55 24.56
N THR A 658 -26.80 18.60 24.20
CA THR A 658 -27.27 19.67 23.30
C THR A 658 -27.01 19.40 21.82
N LEU A 659 -26.17 18.41 21.47
CA LEU A 659 -25.89 18.10 20.07
C LEU A 659 -27.13 17.52 19.39
N THR A 660 -27.70 18.31 18.49
CA THR A 660 -28.75 17.86 17.57
C THR A 660 -28.12 17.31 16.28
N PRO A 661 -28.82 16.43 15.54
CA PRO A 661 -28.38 16.03 14.21
C PRO A 661 -28.13 17.22 13.28
N GLN A 662 -28.96 18.25 13.35
CA GLN A 662 -28.84 19.47 12.56
C GLN A 662 -27.52 20.20 12.85
N GLU A 663 -27.19 20.38 14.13
CA GLU A 663 -25.94 21.02 14.55
C GLU A 663 -24.70 20.18 14.18
N TYR A 664 -24.78 18.86 14.39
CA TYR A 664 -23.75 17.93 13.95
C TYR A 664 -23.46 18.08 12.45
N TYR A 665 -24.49 18.03 11.60
CA TYR A 665 -24.31 18.16 10.15
C TYR A 665 -23.89 19.56 9.72
N ARG A 666 -24.18 20.61 10.50
CA ARG A 666 -23.65 21.97 10.29
C ARG A 666 -22.15 21.99 10.51
N LEU A 667 -21.66 21.50 11.66
CA LEU A 667 -20.23 21.40 12.00
C LEU A 667 -19.48 20.54 10.98
N LEU A 668 -20.07 19.40 10.59
CA LEU A 668 -19.46 18.45 9.67
C LEU A 668 -19.22 19.00 8.26
N ARG A 669 -19.85 20.13 7.88
CA ARG A 669 -19.57 20.78 6.58
C ARG A 669 -18.13 21.27 6.45
N ALA A 670 -17.39 21.45 7.55
CA ALA A 670 -15.97 21.76 7.53
C ALA A 670 -15.15 20.77 6.67
N ARG A 671 -15.62 19.51 6.54
CA ARG A 671 -15.01 18.49 5.68
C ARG A 671 -14.88 18.89 4.21
N ARG A 672 -15.67 19.85 3.72
CA ARG A 672 -15.59 20.33 2.34
C ARG A 672 -14.22 20.93 2.00
N ASN A 673 -13.47 21.35 3.01
CA ASN A 673 -12.12 21.89 2.86
C ASN A 673 -11.04 20.85 3.19
N LEU A 674 -11.41 19.62 3.59
CA LEU A 674 -10.47 18.55 3.88
C LEU A 674 -10.05 17.89 2.54
N PRO A 675 -8.76 17.91 2.15
CA PRO A 675 -8.32 17.39 0.86
C PRO A 675 -8.74 15.93 0.61
N ARG A 676 -8.65 15.08 1.64
CA ARG A 676 -9.11 13.69 1.56
C ARG A 676 -10.60 13.59 1.21
N TYR A 677 -11.46 14.37 1.87
CA TYR A 677 -12.90 14.35 1.59
C TYR A 677 -13.19 14.78 0.14
N GLN A 678 -12.53 15.84 -0.32
CA GLN A 678 -12.66 16.35 -1.69
C GLN A 678 -12.30 15.27 -2.72
N ARG A 679 -11.18 14.56 -2.51
CA ARG A 679 -10.73 13.45 -3.36
C ARG A 679 -11.69 12.28 -3.38
N GLU A 680 -12.06 11.77 -2.21
CA GLU A 680 -12.96 10.62 -2.11
C GLU A 680 -14.34 10.94 -2.71
N LEU A 681 -14.81 12.20 -2.57
CA LEU A 681 -16.06 12.65 -3.18
C LEU A 681 -15.95 12.71 -4.70
N PHE A 682 -14.85 13.24 -5.24
CA PHE A 682 -14.60 13.28 -6.67
C PHE A 682 -14.50 11.88 -7.27
N LYS A 683 -13.65 11.01 -6.70
CA LYS A 683 -13.48 9.63 -7.12
C LYS A 683 -14.84 8.92 -7.17
N ARG A 684 -15.63 9.05 -6.11
CA ARG A 684 -16.95 8.42 -6.04
C ARG A 684 -17.95 9.02 -7.04
N ALA A 685 -17.88 10.32 -7.33
CA ALA A 685 -18.70 10.94 -8.37
C ALA A 685 -18.37 10.38 -9.76
N VAL A 686 -17.08 10.17 -10.06
CA VAL A 686 -16.61 9.53 -11.30
C VAL A 686 -17.11 8.08 -11.38
N GLU A 687 -16.86 7.27 -10.35
CA GLU A 687 -17.28 5.86 -10.30
C GLU A 687 -18.79 5.66 -10.43
N LYS A 688 -19.59 6.66 -10.00
CA LYS A 688 -21.05 6.64 -10.11
C LYS A 688 -21.57 7.23 -11.42
N GLY A 689 -20.70 7.63 -12.35
CA GLY A 689 -21.08 8.24 -13.62
C GLY A 689 -21.66 9.65 -13.49
N HIS A 690 -21.48 10.32 -12.34
CA HIS A 690 -21.94 11.69 -12.11
C HIS A 690 -20.97 12.71 -12.72
N THR A 691 -20.71 12.61 -14.02
CA THR A 691 -19.63 13.33 -14.72
C THR A 691 -19.74 14.86 -14.60
N LYS A 692 -20.94 15.44 -14.72
CA LYS A 692 -21.16 16.89 -14.53
C LYS A 692 -20.78 17.37 -13.13
N LEU A 693 -21.14 16.60 -12.10
CA LEU A 693 -20.79 16.89 -10.70
C LEU A 693 -19.28 16.77 -10.51
N ALA A 694 -18.68 15.69 -11.03
CA ALA A 694 -17.25 15.46 -10.91
C ALA A 694 -16.44 16.60 -11.56
N ARG A 695 -16.83 17.07 -12.76
CA ARG A 695 -16.17 18.20 -13.44
C ARG A 695 -16.29 19.51 -12.67
N SER A 696 -17.48 19.84 -12.17
CA SER A 696 -17.69 21.04 -11.35
C SER A 696 -16.93 20.99 -10.03
N LEU A 697 -16.96 19.84 -9.34
CA LEU A 697 -16.21 19.61 -8.12
C LEU A 697 -14.71 19.73 -8.35
N ALA A 698 -14.20 19.12 -9.42
CA ALA A 698 -12.78 19.18 -9.76
C ALA A 698 -12.32 20.61 -10.01
N SER A 699 -13.07 21.37 -10.81
CA SER A 699 -12.75 22.78 -11.09
C SER A 699 -12.69 23.60 -9.79
N HIS A 700 -13.68 23.44 -8.91
CA HIS A 700 -13.72 24.14 -7.63
C HIS A 700 -12.58 23.74 -6.68
N ILE A 701 -12.23 22.45 -6.62
CA ILE A 701 -11.11 21.98 -5.81
C ILE A 701 -9.80 22.57 -6.34
N LEU A 702 -9.57 22.51 -7.65
CA LEU A 702 -8.33 22.97 -8.29
C LEU A 702 -8.13 24.48 -8.19
N GLU A 703 -9.19 25.27 -8.09
CA GLU A 703 -9.13 26.70 -7.75
C GLU A 703 -8.62 26.96 -6.33
N GLN A 704 -8.91 26.07 -5.39
CA GLN A 704 -8.55 26.22 -3.97
C GLN A 704 -7.22 25.58 -3.61
N ASN A 705 -6.96 24.39 -4.13
CA ASN A 705 -5.73 23.66 -3.90
C ASN A 705 -5.29 22.88 -5.16
N PRO A 706 -3.99 22.86 -5.47
CA PRO A 706 -3.49 22.05 -6.58
C PRO A 706 -3.54 20.57 -6.21
N ASN A 707 -4.63 19.89 -6.56
CA ASN A 707 -4.78 18.44 -6.37
C ASN A 707 -4.57 17.66 -7.67
N ARG A 708 -3.45 16.95 -7.79
CA ARG A 708 -3.10 16.20 -9.01
C ARG A 708 -4.08 15.08 -9.33
N ALA A 709 -4.53 14.32 -8.34
CA ALA A 709 -5.46 13.21 -8.56
C ALA A 709 -6.79 13.71 -9.16
N ILE A 710 -7.25 14.87 -8.68
CA ILE A 710 -8.43 15.56 -9.22
C ILE A 710 -8.18 16.05 -10.65
N ARG A 711 -7.01 16.66 -10.93
CA ARG A 711 -6.65 17.14 -12.27
C ARG A 711 -6.60 16.02 -13.31
N ILE A 712 -5.89 14.93 -13.01
CA ILE A 712 -5.82 13.76 -13.91
C ILE A 712 -7.21 13.17 -14.13
N GLY A 713 -8.00 13.05 -13.06
CA GLY A 713 -9.37 12.56 -13.19
C GLY A 713 -10.26 13.50 -14.03
N LEU A 714 -10.07 14.82 -13.92
CA LEU A 714 -10.81 15.80 -14.73
C LEU A 714 -10.43 15.70 -16.21
N GLU A 715 -9.16 15.53 -16.53
CA GLU A 715 -8.66 15.30 -17.89
C GLU A 715 -9.28 14.03 -18.48
N ALA A 716 -9.29 12.92 -17.73
CA ALA A 716 -9.91 11.67 -18.18
C ALA A 716 -11.41 11.82 -18.46
N LEU A 717 -12.11 12.64 -17.67
CA LEU A 717 -13.53 12.92 -17.92
C LEU A 717 -13.73 13.75 -19.19
N THR A 718 -12.78 14.59 -19.61
CA THR A 718 -12.89 15.48 -20.77
C THR A 718 -12.67 14.78 -22.12
N THR A 719 -12.08 13.59 -22.11
CA THR A 719 -11.83 12.76 -23.30
C THR A 719 -13.01 11.89 -23.73
N ASP A 720 -14.07 11.82 -22.92
CA ASP A 720 -15.41 11.30 -23.26
C ASP A 720 -16.37 12.45 -23.60
#